data_AF-A0A947CN63-F1
#
_entry.id   AF-A0A947CN63-F1
#
_cell.length_a   1.000
_cell.length_b   1.000
_cell.length_c   1.000
_cell.angle_alpha   90.00
_cell.angle_beta   90.00
_cell.angle_gamma   90.00
#
_symmetry.space_group_name_H-M   'P 1'
#
loop_
_entity.id
_entity.type
_entity.pdbx_description
1 polymer ?
#
loop_
_entity_poly.entity_id
_entity_poly.type
_entity_poly.pdbx_seq_one_letter_code
_entity_poly.pdbx_strand_id
1 'polypeptide(L)'
;VYNLAAAKVVLSVDADLFDAHPDALRMSRDFTSTRKVESGKMSRLWVAESVLSSTGAMADHRIPLRNAQLVAFLAAVDAQLRGGKAPAAEFLSDPKVAKFLEVCVKDLKSAGSSAVVAVGYRQSPLAHALAARINATLGAAGRTVGYVADIERPSHMAGIVELAGAMNGGQINTLVMLGGNPVYDAPADLKFGEALAKVQNSVHLSLYMDETSTVAGWHLPRAHFLETWGDGRAWDGTVTLQQPLLQPLYGGRSHLELIDLLINLKPTDGQKLVKQTAGALDPLASKLWQKAVHDGFALRTDFPKVRPAVQNFQVQLPAGATSGNRLANGQLEVVFTASTQVWDGRFGNNAWLQEIPDFISKTVWDNYAMVSPATAHALGVENDTMAKLELGGASIELPIYVMPGQAPFSVAVHLGYGRTHAGVVGGHKGKKIDSIGANAYLLRTSKGMYAAAGAKLTSAGVEYVIGNVQDHWAIEDIGRESLEVRLPELARQGTVKKYKEEPTFAKETIGPQPDQLWPYHEYDGYKWGMATDLSACTGCSSCVVACQAENNIPVVGKKEVLNNREMAWLRIDRYFAGDKENPEVSMQPLTCQQCENAPCEQVCPVGATIHSSEGLNDMVYNRCVGTRYCLNNCPYKVRRFNFFNWHKDLDEARNKVRKLLFNPEVTVRSRGVMEKCTFCVQRIQKAKIAAHNERKRVVDGEIQTACQQACPTEAIVFGDLNDENSRVSKLHANNRSYELLGEYLTRPRNLYLARIRNPHPEMPAAKPEADGGHH
;
A
#
# COMPACT_ATOMS: atom_id res chain seq x y z
N VAL A 1 19.41 3.19 6.71
CA VAL A 1 18.75 4.02 5.67
C VAL A 1 19.18 3.53 4.28
N TYR A 2 18.23 3.11 3.44
CA TYR A 2 18.53 2.61 2.09
C TYR A 2 18.40 3.73 1.05
N ASN A 3 19.36 3.90 0.15
CA ASN A 3 19.29 4.84 -0.97
C ASN A 3 19.11 4.07 -2.28
N LEU A 4 17.86 3.89 -2.71
CA LEU A 4 17.56 3.10 -3.90
C LEU A 4 17.84 3.87 -5.20
N ALA A 5 17.93 5.20 -5.16
CA ALA A 5 18.26 6.01 -6.32
C ALA A 5 19.72 5.79 -6.79
N ALA A 6 20.60 5.36 -5.87
CA ALA A 6 21.98 4.99 -6.17
C ALA A 6 22.16 3.50 -6.50
N ALA A 7 21.09 2.70 -6.41
CA ALA A 7 21.14 1.25 -6.58
C ALA A 7 20.92 0.83 -8.05
N LYS A 8 21.76 -0.08 -8.54
CA LYS A 8 21.57 -0.77 -9.82
C LYS A 8 20.92 -2.13 -9.65
N VAL A 9 21.22 -2.81 -8.54
CA VAL A 9 20.68 -4.14 -8.21
C VAL A 9 20.20 -4.08 -6.77
N VAL A 10 18.93 -4.44 -6.56
CA VAL A 10 18.29 -4.51 -5.25
C VAL A 10 17.92 -5.97 -5.00
N LEU A 11 18.39 -6.56 -3.90
CA LEU A 11 17.85 -7.80 -3.37
C LEU A 11 17.00 -7.48 -2.14
N SER A 12 15.70 -7.70 -2.22
CA SER A 12 14.80 -7.63 -1.08
C SER A 12 14.50 -9.04 -0.55
N VAL A 13 14.71 -9.25 0.75
CA VAL A 13 14.38 -10.51 1.43
C VAL A 13 13.32 -10.25 2.50
N ASP A 14 12.08 -10.66 2.20
CA ASP A 14 10.85 -10.40 2.97
C ASP A 14 10.61 -8.93 3.33
N ALA A 15 11.27 -8.00 2.64
CA ALA A 15 11.14 -6.57 2.90
C ALA A 15 10.16 -5.95 1.91
N ASP A 16 8.99 -5.53 2.40
CA ASP A 16 8.12 -4.67 1.59
C ASP A 16 8.63 -3.22 1.68
N LEU A 17 9.51 -2.88 0.75
CA LEU A 17 10.18 -1.58 0.63
C LEU A 17 9.24 -0.46 0.20
N PHE A 18 8.10 -0.78 -0.40
CA PHE A 18 7.17 0.19 -1.00
C PHE A 18 5.89 0.40 -0.18
N ASP A 19 5.71 -0.36 0.90
CA ASP A 19 4.57 -0.21 1.81
C ASP A 19 5.01 -0.27 3.28
N ALA A 20 5.41 -1.44 3.77
CA ALA A 20 5.57 -1.67 5.19
C ALA A 20 6.79 -0.98 5.84
N HIS A 21 7.76 -0.52 5.04
CA HIS A 21 8.94 0.17 5.55
C HIS A 21 8.60 1.63 5.94
N PRO A 22 9.07 2.18 7.08
CA PRO A 22 8.75 3.56 7.49
C PRO A 22 9.14 4.66 6.49
N ASP A 23 10.11 4.37 5.63
CA ASP A 23 10.62 5.26 4.57
C ASP A 23 10.09 4.88 3.17
N ALA A 24 9.00 4.10 3.10
CA ALA A 24 8.48 3.52 1.86
C ALA A 24 8.14 4.56 0.78
N LEU A 25 7.63 5.73 1.16
CA LEU A 25 7.31 6.80 0.21
C LEU A 25 8.56 7.27 -0.56
N ARG A 26 9.66 7.53 0.15
CA ARG A 26 10.93 7.95 -0.43
C ARG A 26 11.58 6.80 -1.21
N MET A 27 11.57 5.59 -0.65
CA MET A 27 12.14 4.41 -1.31
C MET A 27 11.40 4.06 -2.62
N SER A 28 10.08 4.22 -2.65
CA SER A 28 9.29 4.06 -3.88
C SER A 28 9.70 5.07 -4.95
N ARG A 29 9.81 6.37 -4.58
CA ARG A 29 10.29 7.43 -5.46
C ARG A 29 11.71 7.16 -5.98
N ASP A 30 12.62 6.83 -5.08
CA ASP A 30 14.02 6.51 -5.38
C ASP A 30 14.10 5.35 -6.38
N PHE A 31 13.38 4.27 -6.11
CA PHE A 31 13.35 3.10 -6.97
C PHE A 31 12.80 3.45 -8.36
N THR A 32 11.63 4.09 -8.46
CA THR A 32 11.03 4.38 -9.77
C THR A 32 11.83 5.40 -10.58
N SER A 33 12.60 6.28 -9.93
CA SER A 33 13.53 7.19 -10.63
C SER A 33 14.57 6.44 -11.47
N THR A 34 14.96 5.24 -11.02
CA THR A 34 15.91 4.32 -11.71
C THR A 34 15.23 3.33 -12.66
N ARG A 35 13.90 3.41 -12.82
CA ARG A 35 13.10 2.52 -13.66
C ARG A 35 12.67 3.15 -15.00
N LYS A 36 13.27 4.28 -15.35
CA LYS A 36 13.07 4.96 -16.65
C LYS A 36 14.02 4.38 -17.70
N VAL A 37 13.50 3.50 -18.55
CA VAL A 37 14.27 2.80 -19.59
C VAL A 37 14.96 3.77 -20.57
N GLU A 38 14.36 4.94 -20.78
CA GLU A 38 14.81 6.01 -21.66
C GLU A 38 16.17 6.60 -21.23
N SER A 39 16.53 6.45 -19.96
CA SER A 39 17.84 6.86 -19.44
C SER A 39 18.99 5.93 -19.84
N GLY A 40 18.69 4.79 -20.50
CA GLY A 40 19.64 3.77 -20.90
C GLY A 40 20.15 2.88 -19.76
N LYS A 41 19.78 3.15 -18.50
CA LYS A 41 20.14 2.36 -17.33
C LYS A 41 18.90 2.15 -16.47
N MET A 42 18.55 0.88 -16.25
CA MET A 42 17.40 0.50 -15.44
C MET A 42 17.87 -0.36 -14.27
N SER A 43 17.41 -0.08 -13.06
CA SER A 43 17.71 -0.93 -11.90
C SER A 43 17.03 -2.29 -12.04
N ARG A 44 17.60 -3.32 -11.40
CA ARG A 44 17.04 -4.67 -11.32
C ARG A 44 16.62 -4.99 -9.89
N LEU A 45 15.41 -5.50 -9.71
CA LEU A 45 14.87 -5.89 -8.42
C LEU A 45 14.71 -7.41 -8.34
N TRP A 46 15.42 -8.01 -7.39
CA TRP A 46 15.31 -9.40 -6.96
C TRP A 46 14.54 -9.46 -5.64
N VAL A 47 13.56 -10.35 -5.54
CA VAL A 47 12.75 -10.51 -4.33
C VAL A 47 12.65 -11.98 -3.92
N ALA A 48 12.97 -12.26 -2.67
CA ALA A 48 12.65 -13.53 -2.01
C ALA A 48 11.74 -13.22 -0.82
N GLU A 49 10.50 -13.68 -0.83
CA GLU A 49 9.50 -13.30 0.19
C GLU A 49 8.51 -14.42 0.49
N SER A 50 7.93 -14.39 1.69
CA SER A 50 6.93 -15.38 2.13
C SER A 50 5.49 -14.96 1.84
N VAL A 51 5.26 -13.66 1.69
CA VAL A 51 3.95 -13.07 1.38
C VAL A 51 4.11 -12.25 0.12
N LEU A 52 3.25 -12.45 -0.89
CA LEU A 52 3.27 -11.63 -2.09
C LEU A 52 3.01 -10.16 -1.72
N SER A 53 4.03 -9.32 -1.91
CA SER A 53 4.02 -7.92 -1.47
C SER A 53 3.96 -6.94 -2.64
N SER A 54 3.77 -5.65 -2.35
CA SER A 54 3.83 -4.60 -3.38
C SER A 54 5.24 -4.50 -4.00
N THR A 55 6.28 -4.76 -3.21
CA THR A 55 7.67 -4.90 -3.68
C THR A 55 7.86 -6.12 -4.58
N GLY A 56 7.28 -7.26 -4.21
CA GLY A 56 7.28 -8.47 -5.04
C GLY A 56 6.58 -8.28 -6.38
N ALA A 57 5.45 -7.57 -6.39
CA ALA A 57 4.73 -7.24 -7.63
C ALA A 57 5.57 -6.38 -8.59
N MET A 58 6.52 -5.60 -8.08
CA MET A 58 7.45 -4.78 -8.87
C MET A 58 8.76 -5.46 -9.25
N ALA A 59 8.98 -6.70 -8.79
CA ALA A 59 10.22 -7.42 -9.01
C ALA A 59 10.43 -7.77 -10.49
N ASP A 60 11.70 -7.75 -10.92
CA ASP A 60 12.09 -8.35 -12.19
C ASP A 60 12.29 -9.85 -12.04
N HIS A 61 12.73 -10.29 -10.86
CA HIS A 61 12.82 -11.70 -10.46
C HIS A 61 12.27 -11.85 -9.07
N ARG A 62 11.35 -12.79 -8.91
CA ARG A 62 10.75 -13.11 -7.61
C ARG A 62 10.82 -14.61 -7.37
N ILE A 63 11.02 -15.00 -6.12
CA ILE A 63 10.85 -16.38 -5.67
C ILE A 63 10.04 -16.42 -4.36
N PRO A 64 8.93 -17.18 -4.30
CA PRO A 64 8.20 -17.38 -3.06
C PRO A 64 8.90 -18.43 -2.20
N LEU A 65 9.29 -18.06 -0.98
CA LEU A 65 9.94 -18.95 -0.02
C LEU A 65 9.28 -18.79 1.34
N ARG A 66 9.20 -19.87 2.12
CA ARG A 66 8.64 -19.83 3.47
C ARG A 66 9.44 -18.89 4.37
N ASN A 67 8.77 -18.26 5.33
CA ASN A 67 9.39 -17.27 6.21
C ASN A 67 10.61 -17.85 6.94
N ALA A 68 10.51 -19.11 7.40
CA ALA A 68 11.61 -19.81 8.04
C ALA A 68 12.84 -20.03 7.13
N GLN A 69 12.66 -20.17 5.81
CA GLN A 69 13.73 -20.47 4.86
C GLN A 69 14.56 -19.24 4.48
N LEU A 70 14.00 -18.03 4.64
CA LEU A 70 14.61 -16.78 4.15
C LEU A 70 15.95 -16.44 4.83
N VAL A 71 16.13 -16.81 6.10
CA VAL A 71 17.43 -16.68 6.79
C VAL A 71 18.49 -17.62 6.22
N ALA A 72 18.11 -18.84 5.82
CA ALA A 72 19.02 -19.79 5.17
C ALA A 72 19.35 -19.35 3.74
N PHE A 73 18.39 -18.75 3.03
CA PHE A 73 18.62 -18.13 1.73
C PHE A 73 19.65 -16.99 1.84
N LEU A 74 19.50 -16.08 2.81
CA LEU A 74 20.50 -15.03 3.07
C LEU A 74 21.87 -15.59 3.45
N ALA A 75 21.91 -16.66 4.27
CA ALA A 75 23.16 -17.33 4.60
C ALA A 75 23.84 -17.92 3.36
N ALA A 76 23.08 -18.43 2.40
CA ALA A 76 23.60 -18.92 1.13
C ALA A 76 24.16 -17.79 0.26
N VAL A 77 23.46 -16.65 0.17
CA VAL A 77 23.96 -15.44 -0.52
C VAL A 77 25.27 -14.95 0.10
N ASP A 78 25.32 -14.83 1.42
CA ASP A 78 26.53 -14.40 2.14
C ASP A 78 27.70 -15.37 1.91
N ALA A 79 27.47 -16.68 2.03
CA ALA A 79 28.50 -17.67 1.85
C ALA A 79 29.09 -17.61 0.43
N GLN A 80 28.25 -17.56 -0.61
CA GLN A 80 28.72 -17.52 -1.99
C GLN A 80 29.48 -16.22 -2.31
N LEU A 81 29.02 -15.06 -1.80
CA LEU A 81 29.73 -13.78 -1.99
C LEU A 81 31.12 -13.80 -1.35
N ARG A 82 31.28 -14.54 -0.25
CA ARG A 82 32.56 -14.71 0.46
C ARG A 82 33.40 -15.90 -0.04
N GLY A 83 32.97 -16.57 -1.11
CA GLY A 83 33.67 -17.73 -1.70
C GLY A 83 33.52 -19.03 -0.90
N GLY A 84 32.60 -19.10 0.06
CA GLY A 84 32.24 -20.29 0.81
C GLY A 84 31.13 -21.12 0.13
N LYS A 85 30.85 -22.29 0.69
CA LYS A 85 29.73 -23.14 0.26
C LYS A 85 28.43 -22.70 0.94
N ALA A 86 27.33 -22.71 0.19
CA ALA A 86 26.00 -22.51 0.75
C ALA A 86 25.69 -23.56 1.84
N PRO A 87 24.86 -23.22 2.84
CA PRO A 87 24.43 -24.20 3.83
C PRO A 87 23.67 -25.36 3.17
N ALA A 88 23.77 -26.55 3.75
CA ALA A 88 22.97 -27.69 3.32
C ALA A 88 21.50 -27.43 3.68
N ALA A 89 20.69 -27.06 2.68
CA ALA A 89 19.27 -26.80 2.82
C ALA A 89 18.50 -27.45 1.66
N GLU A 90 17.44 -28.19 2.00
CA GLU A 90 16.67 -29.00 1.05
C GLU A 90 15.99 -28.12 -0.01
N PHE A 91 15.47 -26.95 0.35
CA PHE A 91 14.83 -26.03 -0.60
C PHE A 91 15.81 -25.44 -1.63
N LEU A 92 17.11 -25.41 -1.33
CA LEU A 92 18.14 -24.98 -2.30
C LEU A 92 18.41 -26.05 -3.36
N SER A 93 17.88 -27.26 -3.19
CA SER A 93 17.94 -28.33 -4.20
C SER A 93 16.94 -28.12 -5.33
N ASP A 94 15.92 -27.28 -5.13
CA ASP A 94 14.97 -26.91 -6.19
C ASP A 94 15.73 -26.15 -7.31
N PRO A 95 15.70 -26.64 -8.56
CA PRO A 95 16.39 -26.00 -9.68
C PRO A 95 16.02 -24.53 -9.88
N LYS A 96 14.76 -24.13 -9.65
CA LYS A 96 14.30 -22.74 -9.78
C LYS A 96 14.98 -21.86 -8.72
N VAL A 97 15.03 -22.33 -7.47
CA VAL A 97 15.65 -21.61 -6.35
C VAL A 97 17.17 -21.56 -6.51
N ALA A 98 17.80 -22.68 -6.87
CA ALA A 98 19.23 -22.77 -7.11
C ALA A 98 19.68 -21.79 -8.20
N LYS A 99 18.94 -21.74 -9.32
CA LYS A 99 19.24 -20.84 -10.42
C LYS A 99 19.03 -19.37 -10.03
N PHE A 100 17.94 -19.06 -9.34
CA PHE A 100 17.66 -17.72 -8.80
C PHE A 100 18.82 -17.25 -7.91
N LEU A 101 19.25 -18.07 -6.95
CA LEU A 101 20.35 -17.76 -6.05
C LEU A 101 21.66 -17.52 -6.81
N GLU A 102 22.03 -18.44 -7.71
CA GLU A 102 23.28 -18.36 -8.48
C GLU A 102 23.37 -17.05 -9.26
N VAL A 103 22.32 -16.72 -10.02
CA VAL A 103 22.30 -15.53 -10.88
C VAL A 103 22.18 -14.25 -10.06
N CYS A 104 21.38 -14.25 -8.99
CA CYS A 104 21.28 -13.11 -8.07
C CYS A 104 22.63 -12.77 -7.45
N VAL A 105 23.39 -13.77 -6.96
CA VAL A 105 24.72 -13.56 -6.38
C VAL A 105 25.71 -13.00 -7.41
N LYS A 106 25.71 -13.53 -8.65
CA LYS A 106 26.52 -12.97 -9.75
C LYS A 106 26.18 -11.50 -10.01
N ASP A 107 24.90 -11.17 -10.07
CA ASP A 107 24.41 -9.82 -10.35
C ASP A 107 24.79 -8.84 -9.22
N LEU A 108 24.59 -9.23 -7.96
CA LEU A 108 25.02 -8.47 -6.79
C LEU A 108 26.54 -8.21 -6.81
N LYS A 109 27.34 -9.25 -7.08
CA LYS A 109 28.80 -9.12 -7.18
C LYS A 109 29.21 -8.18 -8.31
N SER A 110 28.52 -8.23 -9.44
CA SER A 110 28.78 -7.34 -10.59
C SER A 110 28.44 -5.87 -10.29
N ALA A 111 27.41 -5.63 -9.49
CA ALA A 111 26.99 -4.29 -9.11
C ALA A 111 27.85 -3.67 -7.99
N GLY A 112 28.49 -4.50 -7.16
CA GLY A 112 29.39 -4.08 -6.09
C GLY A 112 28.74 -3.02 -5.18
N SER A 113 29.39 -1.85 -5.04
CA SER A 113 28.89 -0.76 -4.18
C SER A 113 27.55 -0.16 -4.63
N SER A 114 27.10 -0.45 -5.87
CA SER A 114 25.79 -0.06 -6.37
C SER A 114 24.71 -1.12 -6.13
N ALA A 115 25.01 -2.19 -5.39
CA ALA A 115 24.03 -3.15 -4.93
C ALA A 115 23.45 -2.74 -3.56
N VAL A 116 22.28 -3.27 -3.22
CA VAL A 116 21.72 -3.19 -1.86
C VAL A 116 20.96 -4.46 -1.53
N VAL A 117 21.18 -4.97 -0.32
CA VAL A 117 20.41 -6.07 0.26
C VAL A 117 19.56 -5.54 1.39
N ALA A 118 18.25 -5.60 1.25
CA ALA A 118 17.28 -5.18 2.25
C ALA A 118 16.57 -6.38 2.88
N VAL A 119 16.30 -6.31 4.18
CA VAL A 119 15.63 -7.38 4.95
C VAL A 119 14.45 -6.81 5.70
N GLY A 120 13.32 -7.51 5.63
CA GLY A 120 12.06 -7.07 6.25
C GLY A 120 12.03 -7.25 7.77
N TYR A 121 11.21 -6.45 8.45
CA TYR A 121 11.10 -6.42 9.90
C TYR A 121 10.61 -7.74 10.54
N ARG A 122 10.00 -8.63 9.73
CA ARG A 122 9.52 -9.94 10.18
C ARG A 122 10.63 -10.97 10.35
N GLN A 123 11.82 -10.67 9.84
CA GLN A 123 12.94 -11.59 9.82
C GLN A 123 13.72 -11.59 11.15
N SER A 124 14.43 -12.68 11.39
CA SER A 124 15.23 -12.82 12.61
C SER A 124 16.37 -11.80 12.70
N PRO A 125 16.85 -11.47 13.92
CA PRO A 125 18.05 -10.64 14.09
C PRO A 125 19.27 -11.15 13.31
N LEU A 126 19.40 -12.48 13.16
CA LEU A 126 20.44 -13.10 12.35
C LEU A 126 20.33 -12.73 10.87
N ALA A 127 19.13 -12.67 10.30
CA ALA A 127 18.91 -12.26 8.92
C ALA A 127 19.33 -10.79 8.69
N HIS A 128 19.01 -9.90 9.64
CA HIS A 128 19.47 -8.51 9.59
C HIS A 128 21.00 -8.39 9.71
N ALA A 129 21.63 -9.19 10.59
CA ALA A 129 23.08 -9.24 10.73
C ALA A 129 23.76 -9.76 9.45
N LEU A 130 23.19 -10.78 8.80
CA LEU A 130 23.66 -11.29 7.51
C LEU A 130 23.58 -10.21 6.42
N ALA A 131 22.47 -9.49 6.31
CA ALA A 131 22.35 -8.41 5.34
C ALA A 131 23.33 -7.27 5.60
N ALA A 132 23.61 -6.92 6.85
CA ALA A 132 24.65 -5.95 7.17
C ALA A 132 26.05 -6.43 6.70
N ARG A 133 26.38 -7.71 6.92
CA ARG A 133 27.63 -8.32 6.44
C ARG A 133 27.72 -8.39 4.92
N ILE A 134 26.62 -8.75 4.24
CA ILE A 134 26.54 -8.78 2.78
C ILE A 134 26.75 -7.39 2.20
N ASN A 135 26.01 -6.38 2.70
CA ASN A 135 26.14 -5.00 2.23
C ASN A 135 27.56 -4.46 2.45
N ALA A 136 28.22 -4.81 3.56
CA ALA A 136 29.62 -4.45 3.77
C ALA A 136 30.56 -5.17 2.79
N THR A 137 30.34 -6.47 2.53
CA THR A 137 31.12 -7.26 1.56
C THR A 137 31.00 -6.68 0.14
N LEU A 138 29.84 -6.16 -0.22
CA LEU A 138 29.59 -5.51 -1.51
C LEU A 138 30.16 -4.07 -1.57
N GLY A 139 30.57 -3.49 -0.45
CA GLY A 139 30.97 -2.07 -0.38
C GLY A 139 29.80 -1.10 -0.55
N ALA A 140 28.57 -1.53 -0.22
CA ALA A 140 27.35 -0.73 -0.32
C ALA A 140 27.27 0.38 0.75
N ALA A 141 27.98 0.20 1.87
CA ALA A 141 28.02 1.14 2.97
C ALA A 141 28.53 2.53 2.55
N GLY A 142 27.75 3.57 2.84
CA GLY A 142 28.04 4.96 2.47
C GLY A 142 27.57 5.36 1.07
N ARG A 143 27.07 4.43 0.25
CA ARG A 143 26.52 4.71 -1.09
C ARG A 143 25.03 4.38 -1.18
N THR A 144 24.71 3.09 -1.19
CA THR A 144 23.33 2.58 -1.24
C THR A 144 22.78 2.25 0.15
N VAL A 145 23.63 2.08 1.15
CA VAL A 145 23.24 1.88 2.56
C VAL A 145 23.93 2.90 3.46
N GLY A 146 23.14 3.75 4.12
CA GLY A 146 23.59 4.64 5.18
C GLY A 146 23.28 4.06 6.56
N TYR A 147 24.23 4.12 7.47
CA TYR A 147 24.05 3.78 8.88
C TYR A 147 24.03 5.06 9.71
N VAL A 148 23.18 5.07 10.73
CA VAL A 148 23.06 6.15 11.72
C VAL A 148 23.23 5.52 13.10
N ALA A 149 23.72 6.27 14.06
CA ALA A 149 23.82 5.79 15.44
C ALA A 149 22.41 5.54 15.97
N ASP A 150 22.18 4.36 16.54
CA ASP A 150 20.92 4.07 17.21
C ASP A 150 20.91 4.74 18.60
N ILE A 151 19.72 5.10 19.06
CA ILE A 151 19.52 5.48 20.45
C ILE A 151 19.28 4.17 21.19
N GLU A 152 20.15 3.83 22.14
CA GLU A 152 20.04 2.57 22.88
C GLU A 152 18.67 2.48 23.57
N ARG A 153 17.83 1.56 23.08
CA ARG A 153 16.46 1.33 23.58
C ARG A 153 16.29 -0.15 23.89
N PRO A 154 15.65 -0.50 25.02
CA PRO A 154 15.29 -1.89 25.28
C PRO A 154 14.36 -2.41 24.19
N SER A 155 14.44 -3.71 23.91
CA SER A 155 13.51 -4.36 22.98
C SER A 155 12.07 -4.11 23.42
N HIS A 156 11.22 -3.63 22.50
CA HIS A 156 9.79 -3.43 22.76
C HIS A 156 9.12 -4.71 23.29
N MET A 157 9.57 -5.88 22.82
CA MET A 157 9.06 -7.17 23.28
C MET A 157 9.49 -7.48 24.72
N ALA A 158 10.76 -7.23 25.06
CA ALA A 158 11.23 -7.41 26.43
C ALA A 158 10.46 -6.49 27.39
N GLY A 159 10.27 -5.22 27.01
CA GLY A 159 9.55 -4.24 27.82
C GLY A 159 8.09 -4.61 28.08
N ILE A 160 7.35 -5.10 27.07
CA ILE A 160 5.93 -5.49 27.29
C ILE A 160 5.80 -6.78 28.11
N VAL A 161 6.73 -7.73 27.96
CA VAL A 161 6.78 -8.95 28.78
C VAL A 161 7.07 -8.61 30.24
N GLU A 162 8.07 -7.76 30.47
CA GLU A 162 8.43 -7.27 31.81
C GLU A 162 7.26 -6.53 32.45
N LEU A 163 6.62 -5.61 31.72
CA LEU A 163 5.45 -4.88 32.19
C LEU A 163 4.29 -5.84 32.56
N ALA A 164 3.97 -6.81 31.70
CA ALA A 164 2.93 -7.79 32.00
C ALA A 164 3.26 -8.64 33.24
N GLY A 165 4.53 -9.01 33.42
CA GLY A 165 5.03 -9.67 34.62
C GLY A 165 4.86 -8.82 35.87
N ALA A 166 5.27 -7.55 35.82
CA ALA A 166 5.19 -6.60 36.93
C ALA A 166 3.73 -6.30 37.34
N MET A 167 2.82 -6.14 36.38
CA MET A 167 1.38 -6.00 36.63
C MET A 167 0.81 -7.24 37.32
N ASN A 168 1.16 -8.45 36.85
CA ASN A 168 0.71 -9.70 37.47
C ASN A 168 1.28 -9.90 38.88
N GLY A 169 2.51 -9.43 39.13
CA GLY A 169 3.15 -9.45 40.43
C GLY A 169 2.67 -8.35 41.39
N GLY A 170 1.74 -7.49 40.98
CA GLY A 170 1.23 -6.39 41.82
C GLY A 170 2.26 -5.29 42.09
N GLN A 171 3.31 -5.18 41.28
CA GLN A 171 4.41 -4.21 41.46
C GLN A 171 4.05 -2.82 40.90
N ILE A 172 2.98 -2.72 40.10
CA ILE A 172 2.56 -1.50 39.44
C ILE A 172 1.29 -0.95 40.10
N ASN A 173 1.42 0.14 40.85
CA ASN A 173 0.27 0.85 41.42
C ASN A 173 -0.46 1.70 40.37
N THR A 174 0.31 2.41 39.53
CA THR A 174 -0.24 3.33 38.52
C THR A 174 0.38 3.05 37.16
N LEU A 175 -0.45 2.91 36.13
CA LEU A 175 -0.03 2.74 34.74
C LEU A 175 -0.68 3.83 33.87
N VAL A 176 0.16 4.62 33.19
CA VAL A 176 -0.29 5.63 32.22
C VAL A 176 0.07 5.17 30.81
N MET A 177 -0.94 4.92 29.98
CA MET A 177 -0.82 4.49 28.60
C MET A 177 -1.07 5.67 27.67
N LEU A 178 -0.04 6.10 26.94
CA LEU A 178 -0.05 7.28 26.07
C LEU A 178 -0.48 6.94 24.63
N GLY A 179 -1.53 6.14 24.49
CA GLY A 179 -2.02 5.56 23.25
C GLY A 179 -1.71 4.07 23.13
N GLY A 180 -1.79 3.55 21.90
CA GLY A 180 -1.74 2.10 21.64
C GLY A 180 -3.05 1.41 21.99
N ASN A 181 -3.12 0.09 21.79
CA ASN A 181 -4.27 -0.71 22.20
C ASN A 181 -3.84 -2.12 22.66
N PRO A 182 -3.02 -2.22 23.73
CA PRO A 182 -2.40 -3.47 24.15
C PRO A 182 -3.37 -4.57 24.58
N VAL A 183 -4.60 -4.25 25.00
CA VAL A 183 -5.62 -5.30 25.24
C VAL A 183 -6.01 -6.03 23.95
N TYR A 184 -5.89 -5.37 22.81
CA TYR A 184 -6.18 -5.93 21.49
C TYR A 184 -4.95 -6.51 20.80
N ASP A 185 -3.82 -5.79 20.81
CA ASP A 185 -2.65 -6.11 19.99
C ASP A 185 -1.47 -6.74 20.76
N ALA A 186 -1.48 -6.81 22.09
CA ALA A 186 -0.40 -7.48 22.82
C ALA A 186 -0.35 -8.98 22.49
N PRO A 187 0.81 -9.63 22.60
CA PRO A 187 0.91 -11.08 22.44
C PRO A 187 -0.07 -11.82 23.35
N ALA A 188 -0.78 -12.80 22.78
CA ALA A 188 -1.89 -13.50 23.43
C ALA A 188 -1.47 -14.25 24.70
N ASP A 189 -0.22 -14.73 24.75
CA ASP A 189 0.37 -15.40 25.90
C ASP A 189 0.59 -14.49 27.12
N LEU A 190 0.61 -13.17 26.92
CA LEU A 190 0.74 -12.20 28.03
C LEU A 190 -0.59 -11.90 28.73
N LYS A 191 -1.72 -12.22 28.08
CA LYS A 191 -3.07 -11.95 28.61
C LYS A 191 -3.20 -10.52 29.18
N PHE A 192 -2.76 -9.53 28.38
CA PHE A 192 -2.55 -8.16 28.86
C PHE A 192 -3.79 -7.55 29.53
N GLY A 193 -4.99 -7.81 29.04
CA GLY A 193 -6.24 -7.35 29.67
C GLY A 193 -6.45 -7.88 31.09
N GLU A 194 -6.13 -9.15 31.34
CA GLU A 194 -6.21 -9.74 32.69
C GLU A 194 -5.16 -9.13 33.63
N ALA A 195 -3.97 -8.85 33.10
CA ALA A 195 -2.90 -8.20 33.88
C ALA A 195 -3.24 -6.73 34.19
N LEU A 196 -3.79 -5.99 33.22
CA LEU A 196 -4.19 -4.59 33.36
C LEU A 196 -5.28 -4.41 34.42
N ALA A 197 -6.23 -5.35 34.50
CA ALA A 197 -7.32 -5.32 35.48
C ALA A 197 -6.83 -5.41 36.95
N LYS A 198 -5.58 -5.83 37.18
CA LYS A 198 -4.96 -5.88 38.53
C LYS A 198 -4.31 -4.57 38.95
N VAL A 199 -4.09 -3.63 38.02
CA VAL A 199 -3.47 -2.33 38.31
C VAL A 199 -4.49 -1.40 38.96
N GLN A 200 -4.14 -0.83 40.11
CA GLN A 200 -5.05 0.01 40.90
C GLN A 200 -5.47 1.28 40.14
N ASN A 201 -4.52 1.99 39.54
CA ASN A 201 -4.77 3.23 38.80
C ASN A 201 -4.27 3.11 37.36
N SER A 202 -5.13 2.70 36.43
CA SER A 202 -4.80 2.67 35.00
C SER A 202 -5.44 3.85 34.26
N VAL A 203 -4.64 4.58 33.49
CA VAL A 203 -5.05 5.73 32.69
C VAL A 203 -4.71 5.49 31.23
N HIS A 204 -5.69 5.61 30.34
CA HIS A 204 -5.50 5.42 28.91
C HIS A 204 -5.84 6.69 28.12
N LEU A 205 -4.86 7.25 27.42
CA LEU A 205 -5.03 8.38 26.51
C LEU A 205 -5.20 7.87 25.07
N SER A 206 -6.42 7.84 24.55
CA SER A 206 -6.71 7.31 23.19
C SER A 206 -7.69 8.19 22.40
N LEU A 207 -7.62 8.09 21.07
CA LEU A 207 -8.55 8.75 20.13
C LEU A 207 -9.93 8.09 20.16
N TYR A 208 -9.98 6.81 20.49
CA TYR A 208 -11.20 6.02 20.54
C TYR A 208 -11.33 5.37 21.92
N MET A 209 -12.57 5.17 22.36
CA MET A 209 -12.85 4.30 23.51
C MET A 209 -12.76 2.84 23.06
N ASP A 210 -11.53 2.36 22.96
CA ASP A 210 -11.13 1.05 22.46
C ASP A 210 -11.10 -0.06 23.53
N GLU A 211 -10.69 -1.27 23.13
CA GLU A 211 -10.61 -2.45 23.99
C GLU A 211 -9.80 -2.19 25.27
N THR A 212 -8.68 -1.47 25.16
CA THR A 212 -7.87 -1.09 26.33
C THR A 212 -8.61 -0.11 27.22
N SER A 213 -9.32 0.86 26.63
CA SER A 213 -10.15 1.83 27.36
C SER A 213 -11.31 1.17 28.13
N THR A 214 -11.80 0.00 27.70
CA THR A 214 -12.86 -0.72 28.43
C THR A 214 -12.38 -1.40 29.71
N VAL A 215 -11.07 -1.64 29.83
CA VAL A 215 -10.46 -2.28 31.00
C VAL A 215 -9.75 -1.26 31.89
N ALA A 216 -9.25 -0.16 31.31
CA ALA A 216 -8.60 0.90 32.07
C ALA A 216 -9.57 1.62 33.01
N GLY A 217 -9.08 2.05 34.18
CA GLY A 217 -9.87 2.80 35.17
C GLY A 217 -10.23 4.21 34.69
N TRP A 218 -9.36 4.84 33.90
CA TRP A 218 -9.58 6.14 33.28
C TRP A 218 -9.36 6.09 31.77
N HIS A 219 -10.28 6.66 31.01
CA HIS A 219 -10.09 6.99 29.60
C HIS A 219 -10.01 8.51 29.46
N LEU A 220 -8.91 8.99 28.89
CA LEU A 220 -8.71 10.39 28.56
C LEU A 220 -8.82 10.57 27.04
N PRO A 221 -9.63 11.55 26.56
CA PRO A 221 -9.75 11.82 25.14
C PRO A 221 -8.44 12.41 24.62
N ARG A 222 -7.78 11.68 23.72
CA ARG A 222 -6.63 12.19 22.98
C ARG A 222 -7.13 13.12 21.88
N ALA A 223 -6.48 14.27 21.71
CA ALA A 223 -6.70 15.10 20.53
C ALA A 223 -5.93 14.54 19.32
N HIS A 224 -6.54 14.66 18.14
CA HIS A 224 -5.95 14.19 16.89
C HIS A 224 -4.69 14.99 16.53
N PHE A 225 -3.82 14.44 15.69
CA PHE A 225 -2.57 15.13 15.33
C PHE A 225 -2.82 16.45 14.58
N LEU A 226 -3.96 16.58 13.91
CA LEU A 226 -4.41 17.82 13.26
C LEU A 226 -4.95 18.88 14.25
N GLU A 227 -5.11 18.52 15.53
CA GLU A 227 -5.67 19.39 16.57
C GLU A 227 -4.63 19.81 17.62
N THR A 228 -3.39 19.33 17.50
CA THR A 228 -2.36 19.51 18.55
C THR A 228 -1.03 19.96 17.97
N TRP A 229 -0.31 20.77 18.75
CA TRP A 229 1.11 20.97 18.55
C TRP A 229 1.89 19.74 18.99
N GLY A 230 2.89 19.38 18.21
CA GLY A 230 3.82 18.30 18.51
C GLY A 230 5.07 18.39 17.65
N ASP A 231 6.00 17.49 17.88
CA ASP A 231 7.16 17.27 17.03
C ASP A 231 7.36 15.77 16.78
N GLY A 232 8.15 15.47 15.76
CA GLY A 232 8.50 14.10 15.38
C GLY A 232 9.87 14.06 14.73
N ARG A 233 10.34 12.83 14.46
CA ARG A 233 11.53 12.62 13.64
C ARG A 233 11.19 11.71 12.47
N ALA A 234 11.56 12.14 11.28
CA ALA A 234 11.55 11.30 10.09
C ALA A 234 12.60 10.18 10.21
N TRP A 235 12.53 9.21 9.30
CA TRP A 235 13.39 8.01 9.34
C TRP A 235 14.89 8.31 9.26
N ASP A 236 15.28 9.40 8.61
CA ASP A 236 16.66 9.88 8.52
C ASP A 236 17.10 10.71 9.73
N GLY A 237 16.20 11.01 10.66
CA GLY A 237 16.43 11.82 11.85
C GLY A 237 15.93 13.26 11.75
N THR A 238 15.53 13.72 10.56
CA THR A 238 15.04 15.09 10.34
C THR A 238 13.86 15.38 11.26
N VAL A 239 13.96 16.44 12.06
CA VAL A 239 12.89 16.87 12.96
C VAL A 239 11.77 17.52 12.17
N THR A 240 10.55 17.05 12.39
CA THR A 240 9.32 17.59 11.79
C THR A 240 8.44 18.22 12.86
N LEU A 241 7.71 19.28 12.49
CA LEU A 241 6.80 19.96 13.39
C LEU A 241 5.36 19.62 13.02
N GLN A 242 4.60 19.16 14.00
CA GLN A 242 3.17 18.93 13.88
C GLN A 242 2.43 20.21 14.24
N GLN A 243 1.66 20.73 13.29
CA GLN A 243 0.87 21.94 13.44
C GLN A 243 -0.62 21.61 13.54
N PRO A 244 -1.35 22.18 14.51
CA PRO A 244 -2.80 22.09 14.52
C PRO A 244 -3.39 22.90 13.35
N LEU A 245 -4.27 22.28 12.56
CA LEU A 245 -5.08 22.94 11.54
C LEU A 245 -6.41 23.48 12.09
N LEU A 246 -6.81 23.00 13.27
CA LEU A 246 -8.01 23.40 13.99
C LEU A 246 -7.80 23.24 15.51
N GLN A 247 -8.68 23.86 16.30
CA GLN A 247 -8.74 23.61 17.74
C GLN A 247 -9.34 22.22 18.03
N PRO A 248 -8.99 21.56 19.15
CA PRO A 248 -9.57 20.27 19.53
C PRO A 248 -11.10 20.32 19.60
N LEU A 249 -11.77 19.57 18.73
CA LEU A 249 -13.24 19.62 18.60
C LEU A 249 -13.96 19.15 19.87
N TYR A 250 -13.33 18.24 20.61
CA TYR A 250 -13.87 17.62 21.82
C TYR A 250 -13.10 17.99 23.09
N GLY A 251 -12.22 19.00 23.03
CA GLY A 251 -11.39 19.39 24.17
C GLY A 251 -10.37 18.34 24.61
N GLY A 252 -10.00 17.41 23.71
CA GLY A 252 -8.95 16.42 23.97
C GLY A 252 -7.58 17.03 24.17
N ARG A 253 -6.64 16.25 24.72
CA ARG A 253 -5.25 16.69 24.98
C ARG A 253 -4.24 15.86 24.21
N SER A 254 -3.09 16.45 23.91
CA SER A 254 -1.95 15.70 23.37
C SER A 254 -1.27 14.87 24.46
N HIS A 255 -0.44 13.91 24.05
CA HIS A 255 0.39 13.16 24.99
C HIS A 255 1.43 14.05 25.68
N LEU A 256 1.93 15.09 24.99
CA LEU A 256 2.87 16.06 25.56
C LEU A 256 2.22 16.87 26.68
N GLU A 257 1.01 17.38 26.44
CA GLU A 257 0.24 18.15 27.42
C GLU A 257 -0.15 17.30 28.63
N LEU A 258 -0.46 16.01 28.42
CA LEU A 258 -0.76 15.10 29.52
C LEU A 258 0.48 14.82 30.37
N ILE A 259 1.63 14.53 29.75
CA ILE A 259 2.89 14.31 30.48
C ILE A 259 3.25 15.57 31.30
N ASP A 260 3.18 16.75 30.68
CA ASP A 260 3.45 18.01 31.36
C ASP A 260 2.51 18.23 32.55
N LEU A 261 1.22 17.95 32.38
CA LEU A 261 0.23 18.02 33.46
C LEU A 261 0.59 17.08 34.62
N LEU A 262 1.06 15.87 34.34
CA LEU A 262 1.43 14.90 35.37
C LEU A 262 2.71 15.30 36.12
N ILE A 263 3.65 15.96 35.45
CA ILE A 263 4.93 16.40 36.05
C ILE A 263 4.76 17.71 36.82
N ASN A 264 4.11 18.70 36.21
CA ASN A 264 4.06 20.08 36.70
C ASN A 264 2.74 20.43 37.39
N LEU A 265 1.74 19.53 37.35
CA LEU A 265 0.40 19.73 37.92
C LEU A 265 -0.32 20.99 37.42
N LYS A 266 0.11 21.50 36.26
CA LYS A 266 -0.46 22.67 35.59
C LYS A 266 -0.59 22.41 34.10
N PRO A 267 -1.71 22.78 33.47
CA PRO A 267 -1.85 22.66 32.03
C PRO A 267 -0.97 23.71 31.34
N THR A 268 0.02 23.25 30.58
CA THR A 268 0.78 24.11 29.66
C THR A 268 0.23 23.95 28.24
N ASP A 269 0.23 25.05 27.50
CA ASP A 269 -0.12 25.06 26.09
C ASP A 269 0.89 24.24 25.26
N GLY A 270 0.40 23.34 24.39
CA GLY A 270 1.26 22.46 23.60
C GLY A 270 2.27 23.19 22.72
N GLN A 271 1.94 24.37 22.18
CA GLN A 271 2.90 25.15 21.38
C GLN A 271 4.09 25.60 22.23
N LYS A 272 3.84 26.02 23.47
CA LYS A 272 4.91 26.42 24.40
C LYS A 272 5.83 25.25 24.71
N LEU A 273 5.29 24.05 24.92
CA LEU A 273 6.07 22.84 25.17
C LEU A 273 7.00 22.51 23.99
N VAL A 274 6.47 22.48 22.77
CA VAL A 274 7.27 22.21 21.56
C VAL A 274 8.29 23.32 21.30
N LYS A 275 7.92 24.58 21.55
CA LYS A 275 8.84 25.71 21.39
C LYS A 275 9.98 25.67 22.41
N GLN A 276 9.73 25.18 23.62
CA GLN A 276 10.74 25.05 24.67
C GLN A 276 11.80 24.01 24.29
N THR A 277 11.39 22.85 23.77
CA THR A 277 12.33 21.83 23.27
C THR A 277 13.06 22.30 22.02
N ALA A 278 12.38 23.02 21.12
CA ALA A 278 13.00 23.62 19.94
C ALA A 278 14.07 24.68 20.30
N GLY A 279 13.81 25.51 21.32
CA GLY A 279 14.77 26.52 21.81
C GLY A 279 16.02 25.91 22.46
N ALA A 280 15.93 24.67 22.98
CA ALA A 280 17.08 23.92 23.47
C ALA A 280 17.94 23.32 22.32
N LEU A 281 17.39 23.22 21.11
CA LEU A 281 18.10 22.76 19.91
C LEU A 281 18.85 23.89 19.18
N ASP A 282 18.44 25.16 19.33
CA ASP A 282 19.18 26.33 18.80
C ASP A 282 18.81 27.65 19.52
N PRO A 283 19.78 28.41 20.08
CA PRO A 283 19.57 29.73 20.69
C PRO A 283 19.06 30.85 19.76
N LEU A 284 19.07 30.67 18.42
CA LEU A 284 18.61 31.66 17.42
C LEU A 284 17.07 31.62 17.15
N ALA A 285 16.31 31.19 18.17
CA ALA A 285 15.03 30.49 18.10
C ALA A 285 13.84 31.15 17.36
N SER A 286 13.79 32.46 17.07
CA SER A 286 12.56 33.07 16.54
C SER A 286 12.39 32.91 15.02
N LYS A 287 13.41 33.27 14.23
CA LYS A 287 13.36 33.18 12.76
C LYS A 287 13.41 31.74 12.26
N LEU A 288 14.21 30.89 12.93
CA LEU A 288 14.31 29.47 12.60
C LEU A 288 13.03 28.71 12.95
N TRP A 289 12.36 29.04 14.06
CA TRP A 289 11.03 28.49 14.37
C TRP A 289 10.00 28.85 13.31
N GLN A 290 9.89 30.12 12.92
CA GLN A 290 8.94 30.55 11.87
C GLN A 290 9.21 29.83 10.55
N LYS A 291 10.49 29.67 10.18
CA LYS A 291 10.86 28.92 8.98
C LYS A 291 10.54 27.43 9.10
N ALA A 292 10.81 26.79 10.23
CA ALA A 292 10.50 25.38 10.44
C ALA A 292 8.99 25.11 10.48
N VAL A 293 8.20 26.03 11.06
CA VAL A 293 6.73 25.99 11.02
C VAL A 293 6.24 26.18 9.58
N HIS A 294 6.80 27.11 8.82
CA HIS A 294 6.45 27.31 7.41
C HIS A 294 6.81 26.11 6.54
N ASP A 295 8.05 25.61 6.63
CA ASP A 295 8.57 24.52 5.80
C ASP A 295 8.07 23.14 6.27
N GLY A 296 7.65 23.03 7.54
CA GLY A 296 7.17 21.80 8.20
C GLY A 296 8.26 20.95 8.87
N PHE A 297 9.54 21.29 8.69
CA PHE A 297 10.68 20.56 9.23
C PHE A 297 11.87 21.47 9.52
N ALA A 298 12.79 21.00 10.38
CA ALA A 298 14.02 21.69 10.72
C ALA A 298 15.20 21.14 9.89
N LEU A 299 15.78 21.99 9.05
CA LEU A 299 16.94 21.64 8.24
C LEU A 299 18.15 21.27 9.12
N ARG A 300 18.98 20.33 8.63
CA ARG A 300 20.25 19.90 9.26
C ARG A 300 20.08 19.29 10.66
N THR A 301 18.96 18.62 10.89
CA THR A 301 18.68 17.85 12.11
C THR A 301 18.70 16.35 11.89
N ASP A 302 19.07 15.92 10.67
CA ASP A 302 19.29 14.54 10.28
C ASP A 302 20.38 13.88 11.13
N PHE A 303 20.28 12.56 11.33
CA PHE A 303 21.24 11.85 12.15
C PHE A 303 22.63 11.83 11.48
N PRO A 304 23.71 12.01 12.27
CA PRO A 304 25.06 11.87 11.74
C PRO A 304 25.27 10.45 11.23
N LYS A 305 25.78 10.36 9.99
CA LYS A 305 26.10 9.07 9.37
C LYS A 305 27.31 8.44 10.04
N VAL A 306 27.20 7.16 10.36
CA VAL A 306 28.29 6.36 10.94
C VAL A 306 28.70 5.25 9.97
N ARG A 307 29.90 4.71 10.17
CA ARG A 307 30.39 3.52 9.45
C ARG A 307 30.68 2.42 10.47
N PRO A 308 29.71 1.53 10.74
CA PRO A 308 29.92 0.47 11.71
C PRO A 308 30.94 -0.55 11.19
N ALA A 309 31.79 -1.06 12.08
CA ALA A 309 32.63 -2.21 11.78
C ALA A 309 31.77 -3.49 11.80
N VAL A 310 31.91 -4.32 10.77
CA VAL A 310 31.23 -5.62 10.75
C VAL A 310 32.00 -6.60 11.61
N GLN A 311 31.36 -7.08 12.66
CA GLN A 311 31.91 -8.15 13.49
C GLN A 311 31.78 -9.50 12.76
N ASN A 312 32.80 -10.35 12.92
CA ASN A 312 32.71 -11.73 12.47
C ASN A 312 31.82 -12.51 13.45
N PHE A 313 30.86 -13.26 12.92
CA PHE A 313 29.98 -14.12 13.69
C PHE A 313 29.75 -15.44 12.95
N GLN A 314 29.57 -16.52 13.70
CA GLN A 314 29.19 -17.82 13.14
C GLN A 314 27.71 -17.83 12.78
N VAL A 315 27.38 -18.40 11.63
CA VAL A 315 25.99 -18.53 11.19
C VAL A 315 25.44 -19.82 11.79
N GLN A 316 24.53 -19.69 12.74
CA GLN A 316 23.76 -20.81 13.30
C GLN A 316 22.31 -20.66 12.84
N LEU A 317 21.88 -21.55 11.95
CA LEU A 317 20.53 -21.49 11.38
C LEU A 317 19.50 -22.02 12.38
N PRO A 318 18.33 -21.37 12.51
CA PRO A 318 17.27 -21.86 13.37
C PRO A 318 16.63 -23.14 12.80
N ALA A 319 15.98 -23.91 13.67
CA ALA A 319 15.27 -25.13 13.28
C ALA A 319 14.22 -24.82 12.19
N GLY A 320 14.10 -25.71 11.19
CA GLY A 320 13.18 -25.55 10.07
C GLY A 320 13.69 -24.66 8.93
N ALA A 321 14.73 -23.84 9.13
CA ALA A 321 15.25 -22.95 8.09
C ALA A 321 15.85 -23.67 6.87
N THR A 322 16.29 -24.92 7.05
CA THR A 322 16.89 -25.75 6.01
C THR A 322 15.90 -26.74 5.39
N SER A 323 14.67 -26.81 5.88
CA SER A 323 13.65 -27.78 5.42
C SER A 323 13.11 -27.44 4.03
N GLY A 324 12.71 -28.46 3.27
CA GLY A 324 12.11 -28.31 1.95
C GLY A 324 10.71 -27.69 1.99
N ASN A 325 9.99 -27.74 0.87
CA ASN A 325 8.62 -27.21 0.78
C ASN A 325 7.61 -28.19 1.39
N ARG A 326 7.92 -28.81 2.53
CA ARG A 326 6.99 -29.61 3.34
C ARG A 326 7.45 -29.46 4.78
N LEU A 327 6.58 -29.03 5.69
CA LEU A 327 6.86 -29.23 7.11
C LEU A 327 6.57 -30.69 7.43
N ALA A 328 7.48 -31.32 8.19
CA ALA A 328 7.24 -32.65 8.72
C ALA A 328 5.87 -32.69 9.44
N ASN A 329 5.10 -33.76 9.24
CA ASN A 329 3.80 -34.02 9.87
C ASN A 329 2.58 -33.22 9.34
N GLY A 330 2.66 -32.58 8.17
CA GLY A 330 1.50 -31.93 7.54
C GLY A 330 1.04 -30.63 8.21
N GLN A 331 1.88 -30.05 9.06
CA GLN A 331 1.65 -28.76 9.68
C GLN A 331 2.03 -27.62 8.71
N LEU A 332 1.50 -26.43 8.94
CA LEU A 332 1.81 -25.22 8.16
C LEU A 332 2.60 -24.24 9.02
N GLU A 333 3.33 -23.32 8.38
CA GLU A 333 3.73 -22.08 9.05
C GLU A 333 2.62 -21.04 8.91
N VAL A 334 2.49 -20.16 9.90
CA VAL A 334 1.64 -18.98 9.84
C VAL A 334 2.53 -17.75 9.84
N VAL A 335 2.25 -16.82 8.92
CA VAL A 335 2.94 -15.52 8.83
C VAL A 335 1.93 -14.42 9.15
N PHE A 336 2.23 -13.63 10.17
CA PHE A 336 1.44 -12.47 10.56
C PHE A 336 1.95 -11.24 9.82
N THR A 337 1.08 -10.59 9.06
CA THR A 337 1.42 -9.34 8.37
C THR A 337 0.45 -8.24 8.77
N ALA A 338 0.94 -7.00 8.86
CA ALA A 338 0.04 -5.85 8.94
C ALA A 338 -0.89 -5.83 7.71
N SER A 339 -2.10 -5.31 7.89
CA SER A 339 -2.99 -5.03 6.77
C SER A 339 -2.50 -3.79 6.01
N THR A 340 -2.53 -3.82 4.68
CA THR A 340 -2.25 -2.64 3.82
C THR A 340 -3.29 -1.52 4.01
N GLN A 341 -4.47 -1.88 4.51
CA GLN A 341 -5.61 -1.00 4.73
C GLN A 341 -5.60 -0.37 6.12
N VAL A 342 -5.59 -1.20 7.17
CA VAL A 342 -5.80 -0.76 8.56
C VAL A 342 -4.56 -0.91 9.45
N TRP A 343 -3.43 -1.32 8.87
CA TRP A 343 -2.15 -1.54 9.52
C TRP A 343 -2.25 -2.52 10.70
N ASP A 344 -2.09 -2.03 11.93
CA ASP A 344 -2.17 -2.78 13.17
C ASP A 344 -3.57 -2.75 13.80
N GLY A 345 -4.55 -2.11 13.15
CA GLY A 345 -5.93 -1.95 13.63
C GLY A 345 -6.21 -0.58 14.26
N ARG A 346 -5.20 0.29 14.39
CA ARG A 346 -5.40 1.68 14.82
C ARG A 346 -6.35 2.46 13.91
N PHE A 347 -6.38 2.10 12.63
CA PHE A 347 -7.27 2.68 11.62
C PHE A 347 -8.52 1.85 11.36
N GLY A 348 -8.82 0.84 12.18
CA GLY A 348 -9.97 -0.06 11.96
C GLY A 348 -11.33 0.64 11.93
N ASN A 349 -11.45 1.86 12.44
CA ASN A 349 -12.67 2.68 12.38
C ASN A 349 -12.68 3.71 11.23
N ASN A 350 -11.70 3.68 10.32
CA ASN A 350 -11.65 4.54 9.15
C ASN A 350 -12.34 3.86 7.96
N ALA A 351 -13.49 4.39 7.56
CA ALA A 351 -14.31 3.82 6.49
C ALA A 351 -13.64 3.87 5.10
N TRP A 352 -12.87 4.92 4.79
CA TRP A 352 -12.10 4.99 3.53
C TRP A 352 -11.07 3.87 3.45
N LEU A 353 -10.40 3.59 4.56
CA LEU A 353 -9.39 2.54 4.62
C LEU A 353 -9.98 1.13 4.70
N GLN A 354 -11.22 0.96 5.17
CA GLN A 354 -11.89 -0.35 5.12
C GLN A 354 -12.37 -0.71 3.71
N GLU A 355 -12.73 0.29 2.90
CA GLU A 355 -13.22 0.12 1.54
C GLU A 355 -12.11 0.23 0.47
N ILE A 356 -10.95 0.80 0.78
CA ILE A 356 -9.83 0.80 -0.17
C ILE A 356 -9.42 -0.65 -0.46
N PRO A 357 -9.29 -1.10 -1.71
CA PRO A 357 -8.88 -2.47 -2.01
C PRO A 357 -7.45 -2.77 -1.54
N ASP A 358 -7.23 -3.94 -0.94
CA ASP A 358 -5.87 -4.45 -0.69
C ASP A 358 -5.05 -4.44 -1.98
N PHE A 359 -3.76 -4.11 -1.86
CA PHE A 359 -2.91 -3.84 -3.02
C PHE A 359 -2.80 -5.03 -3.96
N ILE A 360 -2.78 -6.25 -3.40
CA ILE A 360 -2.62 -7.48 -4.15
C ILE A 360 -3.97 -8.19 -4.27
N SER A 361 -4.66 -8.52 -3.19
CA SER A 361 -5.87 -9.36 -3.24
C SER A 361 -7.12 -8.63 -3.71
N LYS A 362 -7.09 -7.29 -3.76
CA LYS A 362 -8.24 -6.42 -4.05
C LYS A 362 -9.41 -6.59 -3.08
N THR A 363 -9.22 -7.30 -1.97
CA THR A 363 -10.28 -7.50 -1.00
C THR A 363 -10.55 -6.22 -0.20
N VAL A 364 -11.78 -6.13 0.30
CA VAL A 364 -12.27 -5.02 1.12
C VAL A 364 -13.13 -5.57 2.25
N TRP A 365 -13.19 -4.85 3.37
CA TRP A 365 -14.04 -5.20 4.52
C TRP A 365 -13.82 -6.61 5.10
N ASP A 366 -12.65 -7.22 4.96
CA ASP A 366 -12.32 -8.53 5.56
C ASP A 366 -10.80 -8.72 5.72
N ASN A 367 -10.43 -9.60 6.66
CA ASN A 367 -9.19 -10.37 6.56
C ASN A 367 -9.48 -11.84 6.28
N TYR A 368 -8.45 -12.57 5.86
CA TYR A 368 -8.56 -13.92 5.31
C TYR A 368 -7.30 -14.73 5.60
N ALA A 369 -7.42 -16.06 5.50
CA ALA A 369 -6.31 -16.99 5.51
C ALA A 369 -5.79 -17.16 4.08
N MET A 370 -4.67 -16.51 3.77
CA MET A 370 -4.10 -16.50 2.43
C MET A 370 -3.15 -17.69 2.23
N VAL A 371 -3.41 -18.49 1.19
CA VAL A 371 -2.66 -19.72 0.88
C VAL A 371 -2.29 -19.79 -0.60
N SER A 372 -1.23 -20.53 -0.94
CA SER A 372 -0.86 -20.77 -2.35
C SER A 372 -1.81 -21.76 -3.04
N PRO A 373 -1.91 -21.76 -4.38
CA PRO A 373 -2.70 -22.76 -5.10
C PRO A 373 -2.25 -24.20 -4.81
N ALA A 374 -0.95 -24.48 -4.77
CA ALA A 374 -0.42 -25.79 -4.36
C ALA A 374 -0.83 -26.19 -2.93
N THR A 375 -0.84 -25.23 -1.99
CA THR A 375 -1.26 -25.49 -0.61
C THR A 375 -2.76 -25.75 -0.53
N ALA A 376 -3.56 -24.97 -1.26
CA ALA A 376 -5.00 -25.12 -1.34
C ALA A 376 -5.38 -26.51 -1.88
N HIS A 377 -4.76 -26.92 -3.00
CA HIS A 377 -4.92 -28.24 -3.59
C HIS A 377 -4.50 -29.37 -2.63
N ALA A 378 -3.37 -29.21 -1.93
CA ALA A 378 -2.89 -30.22 -0.97
C ALA A 378 -3.81 -30.39 0.25
N LEU A 379 -4.51 -29.33 0.66
CA LEU A 379 -5.44 -29.35 1.80
C LEU A 379 -6.89 -29.63 1.39
N GLY A 380 -7.21 -29.64 0.09
CA GLY A 380 -8.57 -29.75 -0.41
C GLY A 380 -9.45 -28.55 0.00
N VAL A 381 -8.88 -27.34 -0.05
CA VAL A 381 -9.58 -26.10 0.32
C VAL A 381 -9.71 -25.17 -0.88
N GLU A 382 -10.77 -24.37 -0.89
CA GLU A 382 -11.15 -23.50 -2.01
C GLU A 382 -11.43 -22.08 -1.53
N ASN A 383 -11.55 -21.13 -2.46
CA ASN A 383 -11.99 -19.77 -2.15
C ASN A 383 -13.42 -19.77 -1.57
N ASP A 384 -13.80 -18.63 -0.99
CA ASP A 384 -15.14 -18.37 -0.48
C ASP A 384 -15.66 -19.42 0.52
N THR A 385 -14.74 -20.06 1.24
CA THR A 385 -15.04 -21.06 2.27
C THR A 385 -14.39 -20.64 3.59
N MET A 386 -15.12 -20.77 4.69
CA MET A 386 -14.56 -20.59 6.04
C MET A 386 -13.63 -21.74 6.41
N ALA A 387 -12.51 -21.39 7.04
CA ALA A 387 -11.62 -22.35 7.68
C ALA A 387 -11.32 -21.97 9.12
N LYS A 388 -11.09 -23.00 9.93
CA LYS A 388 -10.53 -22.89 11.26
C LYS A 388 -9.00 -22.94 11.16
N LEU A 389 -8.34 -21.88 11.63
CA LEU A 389 -6.89 -21.82 11.78
C LEU A 389 -6.52 -22.05 13.25
N GLU A 390 -5.79 -23.12 13.52
CA GLU A 390 -5.36 -23.53 14.85
C GLU A 390 -3.84 -23.39 15.01
N LEU A 391 -3.39 -22.79 16.11
CA LEU A 391 -1.98 -22.64 16.45
C LEU A 391 -1.81 -22.63 17.97
N GLY A 392 -0.95 -23.49 18.51
CA GLY A 392 -0.56 -23.46 19.93
C GLY A 392 -1.73 -23.61 20.92
N GLY A 393 -2.82 -24.28 20.53
CA GLY A 393 -4.03 -24.45 21.33
C GLY A 393 -5.06 -23.32 21.21
N ALA A 394 -4.74 -22.24 20.51
CA ALA A 394 -5.68 -21.18 20.14
C ALA A 394 -6.24 -21.44 18.73
N SER A 395 -7.43 -20.91 18.46
CA SER A 395 -8.04 -21.01 17.13
C SER A 395 -8.85 -19.77 16.76
N ILE A 396 -8.86 -19.44 15.47
CA ILE A 396 -9.73 -18.41 14.88
C ILE A 396 -10.39 -18.96 13.62
N GLU A 397 -11.49 -18.36 13.20
CA GLU A 397 -12.15 -18.65 11.94
C GLU A 397 -11.89 -17.53 10.94
N LEU A 398 -11.43 -17.88 9.75
CA LEU A 398 -11.14 -16.95 8.66
C LEU A 398 -11.59 -17.54 7.33
N PRO A 399 -12.09 -16.73 6.39
CA PRO A 399 -12.33 -17.21 5.04
C PRO A 399 -11.00 -17.46 4.32
N ILE A 400 -10.99 -18.45 3.45
CA ILE A 400 -9.81 -18.84 2.67
C ILE A 400 -9.70 -17.94 1.44
N TYR A 401 -8.48 -17.47 1.17
CA TYR A 401 -8.17 -16.77 -0.08
C TYR A 401 -6.96 -17.42 -0.74
N VAL A 402 -7.18 -18.06 -1.87
CA VAL A 402 -6.14 -18.70 -2.70
C VAL A 402 -5.46 -17.63 -3.55
N MET A 403 -4.21 -17.32 -3.21
CA MET A 403 -3.42 -16.27 -3.83
C MET A 403 -2.31 -16.86 -4.71
N PRO A 404 -2.34 -16.63 -6.03
CA PRO A 404 -1.22 -16.91 -6.91
C PRO A 404 0.07 -16.22 -6.43
N GLY A 405 1.19 -16.93 -6.44
CA GLY A 405 2.48 -16.41 -5.97
C GLY A 405 2.70 -16.42 -4.46
N GLN A 406 1.74 -16.87 -3.65
CA GLN A 406 1.94 -17.05 -2.21
C GLN A 406 2.90 -18.21 -1.92
N ALA A 407 3.68 -18.12 -0.84
CA ALA A 407 4.63 -19.19 -0.49
C ALA A 407 3.91 -20.52 -0.17
N PRO A 408 4.39 -21.66 -0.72
CA PRO A 408 3.76 -22.95 -0.49
C PRO A 408 3.97 -23.40 0.96
N PHE A 409 2.98 -24.11 1.52
CA PHE A 409 2.94 -24.61 2.90
C PHE A 409 3.07 -23.52 3.96
N SER A 410 2.55 -22.33 3.64
CA SER A 410 2.50 -21.14 4.50
C SER A 410 1.10 -20.54 4.43
N VAL A 411 0.57 -20.10 5.58
CA VAL A 411 -0.69 -19.36 5.68
C VAL A 411 -0.37 -17.94 6.13
N ALA A 412 -0.63 -16.95 5.29
CA ALA A 412 -0.50 -15.56 5.68
C ALA A 412 -1.83 -15.01 6.19
N VAL A 413 -1.79 -14.28 7.31
CA VAL A 413 -2.97 -13.65 7.91
C VAL A 413 -2.71 -12.16 8.17
N HIS A 414 -3.69 -11.33 7.83
CA HIS A 414 -3.63 -9.89 8.09
C HIS A 414 -4.07 -9.56 9.51
N LEU A 415 -3.27 -8.73 10.17
CA LEU A 415 -3.56 -8.12 11.47
C LEU A 415 -4.43 -6.85 11.29
N GLY A 416 -5.02 -6.37 12.40
CA GLY A 416 -5.77 -5.11 12.44
C GLY A 416 -7.29 -5.22 12.29
N TYR A 417 -7.80 -6.45 12.13
CA TYR A 417 -9.22 -6.79 12.03
C TYR A 417 -9.76 -7.47 13.31
N GLY A 418 -11.07 -7.73 13.36
CA GLY A 418 -11.73 -8.40 14.48
C GLY A 418 -11.84 -7.55 15.75
N ARG A 419 -11.83 -6.21 15.60
CA ARG A 419 -11.92 -5.28 16.73
C ARG A 419 -13.32 -5.23 17.30
N THR A 420 -13.42 -5.27 18.62
CA THR A 420 -14.69 -5.31 19.35
C THR A 420 -15.14 -3.95 19.84
N HIS A 421 -14.24 -2.96 19.83
CA HIS A 421 -14.47 -1.57 20.22
C HIS A 421 -13.73 -0.61 19.28
N ALA A 422 -13.71 -0.91 17.98
CA ALA A 422 -13.17 0.02 16.98
C ALA A 422 -14.07 1.26 16.81
N GLY A 423 -15.38 1.06 16.75
CA GLY A 423 -16.35 2.14 16.55
C GLY A 423 -17.50 1.75 15.63
N VAL A 424 -18.06 2.71 14.89
CA VAL A 424 -19.22 2.48 14.03
C VAL A 424 -18.90 1.81 12.70
N VAL A 425 -17.61 1.67 12.37
CA VAL A 425 -17.14 1.03 11.14
C VAL A 425 -16.57 -0.36 11.46
N GLY A 426 -15.48 -0.42 12.25
CA GLY A 426 -14.71 -1.65 12.46
C GLY A 426 -15.27 -2.68 13.45
N GLY A 427 -16.44 -2.40 14.05
CA GLY A 427 -17.06 -3.22 15.07
C GLY A 427 -17.16 -2.56 16.45
N HIS A 428 -18.29 -2.77 17.12
CA HIS A 428 -18.54 -2.30 18.47
C HIS A 428 -19.58 -3.16 19.19
N LYS A 429 -19.14 -4.03 20.10
CA LYS A 429 -19.99 -4.96 20.86
C LYS A 429 -21.11 -4.25 21.62
N GLY A 430 -20.79 -3.19 22.37
CA GLY A 430 -21.78 -2.41 23.11
C GLY A 430 -22.87 -1.72 22.26
N LYS A 431 -22.62 -1.51 20.96
CA LYS A 431 -23.58 -0.92 20.01
C LYS A 431 -24.19 -1.95 19.06
N LYS A 432 -23.91 -3.25 19.28
CA LYS A 432 -24.34 -4.37 18.42
C LYS A 432 -23.93 -4.18 16.95
N ILE A 433 -22.71 -3.70 16.74
CA ILE A 433 -22.10 -3.59 15.41
C ILE A 433 -21.08 -4.73 15.30
N ASP A 434 -21.29 -5.61 14.34
CA ASP A 434 -20.43 -6.77 14.11
C ASP A 434 -19.00 -6.32 13.77
N SER A 435 -18.03 -7.09 14.27
CA SER A 435 -16.63 -6.87 13.93
C SER A 435 -16.36 -7.25 12.48
N ILE A 436 -15.54 -6.44 11.81
CA ILE A 436 -15.05 -6.75 10.47
C ILE A 436 -13.90 -7.76 10.59
N GLY A 437 -14.01 -8.90 9.92
CA GLY A 437 -13.00 -9.97 9.94
C GLY A 437 -12.78 -10.58 11.34
N ALA A 438 -11.68 -11.33 11.49
CA ALA A 438 -11.30 -12.00 12.73
C ALA A 438 -10.02 -11.42 13.36
N ASN A 439 -9.92 -11.53 14.68
CA ASN A 439 -8.76 -11.02 15.43
C ASN A 439 -7.59 -12.02 15.39
N ALA A 440 -6.69 -11.84 14.41
CA ALA A 440 -5.50 -12.69 14.27
C ALA A 440 -4.44 -12.48 15.38
N TYR A 441 -4.53 -11.40 16.19
CA TYR A 441 -3.62 -11.22 17.34
C TYR A 441 -3.76 -12.33 18.38
N LEU A 442 -4.91 -13.02 18.44
CA LEU A 442 -5.16 -14.12 19.37
C LEU A 442 -4.26 -15.35 19.12
N LEU A 443 -3.69 -15.49 17.93
CA LEU A 443 -2.74 -16.56 17.60
C LEU A 443 -1.27 -16.14 17.81
N ARG A 444 -1.01 -14.84 17.99
CA ARG A 444 0.35 -14.29 18.07
C ARG A 444 0.90 -14.40 19.49
N THR A 445 2.12 -14.90 19.64
CA THR A 445 2.77 -15.07 20.95
C THR A 445 4.08 -14.29 21.03
N SER A 446 4.59 -14.07 22.26
CA SER A 446 5.86 -13.37 22.49
C SER A 446 7.07 -14.03 21.80
N LYS A 447 7.01 -15.36 21.58
CA LYS A 447 8.03 -16.13 20.85
C LYS A 447 7.80 -16.19 19.34
N GLY A 448 6.56 -16.02 18.88
CA GLY A 448 6.14 -16.14 17.48
C GLY A 448 5.39 -14.90 17.02
N MET A 449 6.05 -13.75 17.04
CA MET A 449 5.41 -12.45 16.75
C MET A 449 5.06 -12.24 15.28
N TYR A 450 5.94 -12.68 14.38
CA TYR A 450 5.79 -12.43 12.94
C TYR A 450 5.57 -13.71 12.15
N ALA A 451 6.07 -14.83 12.66
CA ALA A 451 5.80 -16.14 12.11
C ALA A 451 5.85 -17.20 13.22
N ALA A 452 5.12 -18.29 13.01
CA ALA A 452 5.11 -19.46 13.88
C ALA A 452 4.90 -20.74 13.06
N ALA A 453 5.49 -21.84 13.49
CA ALA A 453 5.28 -23.15 12.88
C ALA A 453 4.25 -23.97 13.66
N GLY A 454 3.70 -25.01 13.04
CA GLY A 454 2.83 -25.98 13.71
C GLY A 454 1.34 -25.67 13.58
N ALA A 455 0.96 -24.79 12.64
CA ALA A 455 -0.43 -24.47 12.44
C ALA A 455 -1.19 -25.53 11.65
N LYS A 456 -2.49 -25.59 11.87
CA LYS A 456 -3.42 -26.45 11.13
C LYS A 456 -4.54 -25.59 10.57
N LEU A 457 -4.77 -25.71 9.27
CA LEU A 457 -5.90 -25.08 8.58
C LEU A 457 -6.87 -26.17 8.18
N THR A 458 -8.11 -26.09 8.66
CA THR A 458 -9.16 -27.07 8.35
C THR A 458 -10.39 -26.35 7.83
N SER A 459 -10.91 -26.75 6.67
CA SER A 459 -12.16 -26.23 6.14
C SER A 459 -13.30 -26.50 7.11
N ALA A 460 -14.13 -25.49 7.38
CA ALA A 460 -15.34 -25.61 8.17
C ALA A 460 -16.55 -26.02 7.32
N GLY A 461 -16.41 -26.07 5.98
CA GLY A 461 -17.50 -26.40 5.06
C GLY A 461 -18.64 -25.36 5.01
N VAL A 462 -18.39 -24.14 5.50
CA VAL A 462 -19.34 -23.03 5.49
C VAL A 462 -18.93 -22.04 4.40
N GLU A 463 -19.83 -21.74 3.48
CA GLU A 463 -19.62 -20.72 2.44
C GLU A 463 -19.51 -19.32 3.05
N TYR A 464 -18.54 -18.55 2.60
CA TYR A 464 -18.33 -17.16 3.00
C TYR A 464 -17.69 -16.38 1.87
N VAL A 465 -18.47 -15.49 1.25
CA VAL A 465 -18.00 -14.67 0.14
C VAL A 465 -17.20 -13.47 0.67
N ILE A 466 -15.96 -13.33 0.21
CA ILE A 466 -15.08 -12.20 0.55
C ILE A 466 -15.41 -11.00 -0.35
N GLY A 467 -15.51 -9.79 0.23
CA GLY A 467 -15.64 -8.55 -0.56
C GLY A 467 -14.37 -8.27 -1.36
N ASN A 468 -14.46 -7.97 -2.66
CA ASN A 468 -13.28 -7.97 -3.56
C ASN A 468 -13.29 -7.07 -4.82
N VAL A 469 -14.28 -6.30 -5.26
CA VAL A 469 -14.14 -5.26 -6.33
C VAL A 469 -13.57 -5.62 -7.74
N GLN A 470 -12.83 -6.70 -7.96
CA GLN A 470 -12.17 -7.02 -9.24
C GLN A 470 -12.50 -8.44 -9.73
N ASP A 471 -12.26 -9.45 -8.91
CA ASP A 471 -12.43 -10.87 -9.26
C ASP A 471 -13.89 -11.34 -8.99
N HIS A 472 -14.79 -10.41 -8.67
CA HIS A 472 -16.21 -10.64 -8.46
C HIS A 472 -16.86 -11.27 -9.70
N TRP A 473 -17.47 -12.45 -9.53
CA TRP A 473 -18.18 -13.18 -10.58
C TRP A 473 -17.33 -13.49 -11.82
N ALA A 474 -16.01 -13.54 -11.68
CA ALA A 474 -15.18 -14.12 -12.73
C ALA A 474 -15.66 -15.55 -12.98
N ILE A 475 -16.17 -15.84 -14.17
CA ILE A 475 -16.44 -17.22 -14.61
C ILE A 475 -15.07 -17.89 -14.61
N GLU A 476 -14.80 -18.74 -13.60
CA GLU A 476 -13.43 -18.99 -13.13
C GLU A 476 -12.45 -19.36 -14.23
N ASP A 477 -12.86 -20.21 -15.18
CA ASP A 477 -11.97 -20.66 -16.25
C ASP A 477 -12.04 -19.71 -17.46
N ILE A 478 -13.24 -19.47 -18.02
CA ILE A 478 -13.42 -18.66 -19.24
C ILE A 478 -12.96 -17.21 -19.04
N GLY A 479 -13.28 -16.62 -17.88
CA GLY A 479 -12.89 -15.26 -17.53
C GLY A 479 -11.38 -15.13 -17.34
N ARG A 480 -10.73 -16.11 -16.73
CA ARG A 480 -9.25 -16.12 -16.57
C ARG A 480 -8.54 -16.35 -17.90
N GLU A 481 -8.97 -17.33 -18.68
CA GLU A 481 -8.42 -17.59 -20.02
C GLU A 481 -8.57 -16.36 -20.92
N SER A 482 -9.77 -15.75 -20.92
CA SER A 482 -10.01 -14.52 -21.68
C SER A 482 -9.14 -13.35 -21.19
N LEU A 483 -8.87 -13.26 -19.89
CA LEU A 483 -7.98 -12.24 -19.33
C LEU A 483 -6.53 -12.50 -19.70
N GLU A 484 -6.04 -13.73 -19.65
CA GLU A 484 -4.68 -14.08 -20.06
C GLU A 484 -4.43 -13.76 -21.54
N VAL A 485 -5.42 -14.05 -22.40
CA VAL A 485 -5.37 -13.71 -23.84
C VAL A 485 -5.34 -12.21 -24.06
N ARG A 486 -6.15 -11.44 -23.32
CA ARG A 486 -6.27 -9.98 -23.50
C ARG A 486 -5.26 -9.16 -22.70
N LEU A 487 -4.54 -9.77 -21.76
CA LEU A 487 -3.60 -9.09 -20.89
C LEU A 487 -2.53 -8.30 -21.68
N PRO A 488 -1.92 -8.85 -22.75
CA PRO A 488 -0.98 -8.09 -23.58
C PRO A 488 -1.55 -6.82 -24.19
N GLU A 489 -2.87 -6.75 -24.42
CA GLU A 489 -3.56 -5.59 -24.99
C GLU A 489 -3.92 -4.55 -23.93
N LEU A 490 -4.32 -5.01 -22.73
CA LEU A 490 -4.79 -4.18 -21.60
C LEU A 490 -3.61 -3.50 -20.87
N ALA A 491 -2.70 -4.31 -20.33
CA ALA A 491 -1.54 -3.87 -19.57
C ALA A 491 -0.28 -4.28 -20.34
N ARG A 492 0.11 -3.47 -21.33
CA ARG A 492 1.26 -3.75 -22.20
C ARG A 492 2.55 -3.84 -21.39
N GLN A 493 3.25 -4.95 -21.56
CA GLN A 493 4.53 -5.22 -20.91
C GLN A 493 5.63 -5.50 -21.95
N GLY A 494 6.84 -5.05 -21.65
CA GLY A 494 8.03 -5.34 -22.41
C GLY A 494 9.24 -5.55 -21.50
N THR A 495 10.35 -5.98 -22.09
CA THR A 495 11.64 -6.04 -21.38
C THR A 495 12.56 -4.93 -21.86
N VAL A 496 13.60 -4.60 -21.08
CA VAL A 496 14.66 -3.68 -21.53
C VAL A 496 15.26 -4.14 -22.86
N LYS A 497 15.38 -5.45 -23.09
CA LYS A 497 15.84 -6.01 -24.37
C LYS A 497 14.86 -5.69 -25.49
N LYS A 498 13.58 -6.04 -25.33
CA LYS A 498 12.53 -5.77 -26.32
C LYS A 498 12.43 -4.29 -26.66
N TYR A 499 12.46 -3.40 -25.67
CA TYR A 499 12.39 -1.95 -25.92
C TYR A 499 13.60 -1.41 -26.70
N LYS A 500 14.78 -2.00 -26.55
CA LYS A 500 15.97 -1.61 -27.33
C LYS A 500 15.89 -2.08 -28.79
N GLU A 501 15.30 -3.24 -29.01
CA GLU A 501 15.13 -3.83 -30.35
C GLU A 501 13.95 -3.18 -31.09
N GLU A 502 12.86 -2.90 -30.37
CA GLU A 502 11.58 -2.39 -30.89
C GLU A 502 11.02 -1.32 -29.94
N PRO A 503 11.48 -0.05 -30.02
CA PRO A 503 11.06 1.01 -29.09
C PRO A 503 9.55 1.33 -29.15
N THR A 504 8.92 1.09 -30.31
CA THR A 504 7.51 1.37 -30.61
C THR A 504 6.58 0.18 -30.38
N PHE A 505 7.07 -0.93 -29.78
CA PHE A 505 6.29 -2.16 -29.56
C PHE A 505 4.93 -1.92 -28.90
N ALA A 506 4.86 -0.89 -28.04
CA ALA A 506 3.66 -0.55 -27.31
C ALA A 506 2.65 0.23 -28.15
N LYS A 507 3.02 0.81 -29.29
CA LYS A 507 2.08 1.50 -30.21
C LYS A 507 1.50 0.53 -31.23
N GLU A 508 2.31 -0.43 -31.66
CA GLU A 508 2.03 -1.35 -32.78
C GLU A 508 1.15 -2.56 -32.39
N THR A 509 0.73 -2.66 -31.12
CA THR A 509 -0.02 -3.83 -30.61
C THR A 509 -1.47 -3.91 -31.12
N ILE A 510 -2.06 -2.80 -31.60
CA ILE A 510 -3.40 -2.80 -32.20
C ILE A 510 -3.25 -2.49 -33.69
N GLY A 511 -4.06 -3.16 -34.53
CA GLY A 511 -4.14 -2.93 -35.97
C GLY A 511 -4.58 -1.50 -36.35
N PRO A 512 -4.74 -1.21 -37.65
CA PRO A 512 -5.12 0.13 -38.12
C PRO A 512 -6.42 0.60 -37.46
N GLN A 513 -6.40 1.86 -37.01
CA GLN A 513 -7.55 2.53 -36.42
C GLN A 513 -8.67 2.66 -37.46
N PRO A 514 -9.95 2.47 -37.08
CA PRO A 514 -11.05 2.66 -38.01
C PRO A 514 -11.15 4.13 -38.44
N ASP A 515 -11.57 4.37 -39.68
CA ASP A 515 -11.81 5.73 -40.17
C ASP A 515 -12.97 6.39 -39.41
N GLN A 516 -12.78 7.65 -39.01
CA GLN A 516 -13.82 8.44 -38.35
C GLN A 516 -14.79 9.02 -39.38
N LEU A 517 -16.11 8.92 -39.11
CA LEU A 517 -17.14 9.44 -40.01
C LEU A 517 -17.37 10.97 -39.91
N TRP A 518 -16.92 11.60 -38.83
CA TRP A 518 -17.10 13.03 -38.55
C TRP A 518 -15.75 13.74 -38.38
N PRO A 519 -15.67 15.07 -38.58
CA PRO A 519 -14.43 15.83 -38.34
C PRO A 519 -14.05 15.83 -36.86
N TYR A 520 -12.75 15.94 -36.60
CA TYR A 520 -12.24 16.11 -35.24
C TYR A 520 -12.59 17.49 -34.69
N HIS A 521 -12.93 17.54 -33.40
CA HIS A 521 -13.07 18.81 -32.71
C HIS A 521 -11.67 19.35 -32.36
N GLU A 522 -11.41 20.61 -32.72
CA GLU A 522 -10.19 21.32 -32.35
C GLU A 522 -10.39 22.01 -31.00
N TYR A 523 -9.35 22.00 -30.16
CA TYR A 523 -9.39 22.58 -28.82
C TYR A 523 -8.31 23.66 -28.75
N ASP A 524 -8.67 24.92 -29.04
CA ASP A 524 -7.71 26.03 -29.21
C ASP A 524 -7.17 26.62 -27.90
N GLY A 525 -7.79 26.29 -26.77
CA GLY A 525 -7.42 26.77 -25.43
C GLY A 525 -6.49 25.82 -24.69
N TYR A 526 -6.92 25.43 -23.48
CA TYR A 526 -6.30 24.32 -22.76
C TYR A 526 -6.82 23.00 -23.31
N LYS A 527 -5.93 22.01 -23.42
CA LYS A 527 -6.26 20.65 -23.81
C LYS A 527 -5.80 19.70 -22.69
N TRP A 528 -6.61 19.56 -21.66
CA TRP A 528 -6.21 18.78 -20.48
C TRP A 528 -6.03 17.30 -20.81
N GLY A 529 -4.94 16.72 -20.30
CA GLY A 529 -4.58 15.32 -20.51
C GLY A 529 -3.87 14.71 -19.31
N MET A 530 -3.78 13.39 -19.30
CA MET A 530 -3.10 12.61 -18.27
C MET A 530 -2.20 11.56 -18.92
N ALA A 531 -1.09 11.22 -18.27
CA ALA A 531 -0.25 10.09 -18.62
C ALA A 531 0.02 9.25 -17.38
N THR A 532 -0.07 7.93 -17.51
CA THR A 532 0.14 6.99 -16.40
C THR A 532 1.26 6.00 -16.72
N ASP A 533 2.37 6.05 -15.98
CA ASP A 533 3.52 5.17 -16.16
C ASP A 533 3.39 3.86 -15.36
N LEU A 534 3.14 2.75 -16.08
CA LEU A 534 2.98 1.42 -15.50
C LEU A 534 4.29 0.79 -14.99
N SER A 535 5.45 1.31 -15.41
CA SER A 535 6.76 0.95 -14.84
C SER A 535 6.99 1.59 -13.47
N ALA A 536 6.27 2.67 -13.16
CA ALA A 536 6.37 3.39 -11.89
C ALA A 536 5.20 3.07 -10.94
N CYS A 537 4.09 2.52 -11.42
CA CYS A 537 2.96 2.17 -10.57
C CYS A 537 3.24 0.93 -9.71
N THR A 538 3.33 1.11 -8.38
CA THR A 538 3.51 0.03 -7.40
C THR A 538 2.20 -0.61 -6.96
N GLY A 539 1.05 0.00 -7.28
CA GLY A 539 -0.27 -0.47 -6.84
C GLY A 539 -0.66 -0.09 -5.40
N CYS A 540 0.03 0.86 -4.76
CA CYS A 540 -0.17 1.28 -3.36
C CYS A 540 -1.53 1.93 -3.01
N SER A 541 -2.46 2.06 -3.96
CA SER A 541 -3.80 2.64 -3.78
C SER A 541 -3.90 4.05 -3.16
N SER A 542 -2.79 4.76 -2.90
CA SER A 542 -2.84 6.13 -2.34
C SER A 542 -3.62 7.11 -3.22
N CYS A 543 -3.57 6.91 -4.55
CA CYS A 543 -4.34 7.68 -5.51
C CYS A 543 -5.86 7.42 -5.45
N VAL A 544 -6.29 6.24 -4.97
CA VAL A 544 -7.71 5.89 -4.76
C VAL A 544 -8.26 6.71 -3.60
N VAL A 545 -7.63 6.64 -2.43
CA VAL A 545 -8.07 7.37 -1.23
C VAL A 545 -7.94 8.88 -1.41
N ALA A 546 -6.90 9.36 -2.11
CA ALA A 546 -6.79 10.78 -2.44
C ALA A 546 -7.94 11.24 -3.33
N CYS A 547 -8.36 10.43 -4.31
CA CYS A 547 -9.53 10.75 -5.13
C CYS A 547 -10.81 10.76 -4.30
N GLN A 548 -10.97 9.82 -3.36
CA GLN A 548 -12.09 9.72 -2.44
C GLN A 548 -12.21 10.93 -1.51
N ALA A 549 -11.10 11.31 -0.86
CA ALA A 549 -11.02 12.46 0.03
C ALA A 549 -11.24 13.79 -0.70
N GLU A 550 -10.61 13.99 -1.86
CA GLU A 550 -10.70 15.22 -2.63
C GLU A 550 -12.10 15.43 -3.23
N ASN A 551 -12.70 14.37 -3.75
CA ASN A 551 -13.92 14.46 -4.56
C ASN A 551 -15.16 13.99 -3.81
N ASN A 552 -15.16 13.99 -2.49
CA ASN A 552 -16.34 13.68 -1.66
C ASN A 552 -16.99 12.34 -2.03
N ILE A 553 -16.19 11.34 -2.41
CA ILE A 553 -16.72 10.05 -2.86
C ILE A 553 -17.23 9.28 -1.61
N PRO A 554 -18.49 8.81 -1.60
CA PRO A 554 -19.04 8.14 -0.44
C PRO A 554 -18.36 6.79 -0.20
N VAL A 555 -18.43 6.30 1.04
CA VAL A 555 -18.07 4.93 1.37
C VAL A 555 -19.26 4.01 1.24
N VAL A 556 -19.05 2.84 0.65
CA VAL A 556 -20.02 1.77 0.52
C VAL A 556 -19.67 0.61 1.44
N GLY A 557 -20.68 0.04 2.11
CA GLY A 557 -20.49 -1.11 3.00
C GLY A 557 -20.31 -2.43 2.24
N LYS A 558 -19.69 -3.43 2.88
CA LYS A 558 -19.39 -4.77 2.33
C LYS A 558 -20.52 -5.36 1.48
N LYS A 559 -21.75 -5.36 2.00
CA LYS A 559 -22.92 -5.92 1.31
C LYS A 559 -23.14 -5.33 -0.07
N GLU A 560 -22.93 -4.03 -0.22
CA GLU A 560 -23.18 -3.33 -1.47
C GLU A 560 -21.96 -3.38 -2.41
N VAL A 561 -20.76 -3.56 -1.87
CA VAL A 561 -19.59 -3.96 -2.67
C VAL A 561 -19.80 -5.34 -3.30
N LEU A 562 -20.31 -6.32 -2.54
CA LEU A 562 -20.67 -7.64 -3.07
C LEU A 562 -21.74 -7.58 -4.18
N ASN A 563 -22.52 -6.50 -4.23
CA ASN A 563 -23.50 -6.23 -5.27
C ASN A 563 -22.92 -5.42 -6.46
N ASN A 564 -21.60 -5.21 -6.52
CA ASN A 564 -20.89 -4.39 -7.52
C ASN A 564 -21.36 -2.93 -7.57
N ARG A 565 -21.45 -2.32 -6.38
CA ARG A 565 -21.91 -0.93 -6.21
C ARG A 565 -20.89 -0.07 -5.46
N GLU A 566 -19.64 -0.49 -5.44
CA GLU A 566 -18.53 0.25 -4.85
C GLU A 566 -18.36 1.61 -5.52
N MET A 567 -18.10 2.66 -4.72
CA MET A 567 -17.97 4.02 -5.24
C MET A 567 -16.49 4.41 -5.31
N ALA A 568 -15.83 4.04 -6.40
CA ALA A 568 -14.43 4.41 -6.67
C ALA A 568 -14.28 4.99 -8.08
N TRP A 569 -13.82 6.24 -8.19
CA TRP A 569 -13.59 6.91 -9.49
C TRP A 569 -12.25 6.54 -10.14
N LEU A 570 -11.34 6.04 -9.32
CA LEU A 570 -10.06 5.47 -9.67
C LEU A 570 -10.00 4.10 -9.01
N ARG A 571 -9.72 3.06 -9.79
CA ARG A 571 -9.40 1.72 -9.27
C ARG A 571 -8.01 1.31 -9.74
N ILE A 572 -7.40 0.32 -9.11
CA ILE A 572 -6.13 -0.24 -9.55
C ILE A 572 -6.37 -1.70 -9.88
N ASP A 573 -6.35 -2.02 -11.16
CA ASP A 573 -6.54 -3.38 -11.65
C ASP A 573 -5.22 -4.14 -11.53
N ARG A 574 -5.27 -5.38 -11.02
CA ARG A 574 -4.13 -6.31 -10.92
C ARG A 574 -4.30 -7.44 -11.92
N TYR A 575 -3.25 -7.73 -12.66
CA TYR A 575 -3.19 -8.88 -13.54
C TYR A 575 -2.03 -9.80 -13.16
N PHE A 576 -2.28 -11.10 -13.22
CA PHE A 576 -1.27 -12.16 -13.11
C PHE A 576 -0.96 -12.73 -14.50
N ALA A 577 0.31 -13.08 -14.72
CA ALA A 577 0.75 -13.75 -15.94
C ALA A 577 1.73 -14.89 -15.62
N GLY A 578 1.68 -15.97 -16.38
CA GLY A 578 2.62 -17.10 -16.28
C GLY A 578 2.26 -18.10 -15.17
N ASP A 579 3.29 -18.70 -14.56
CA ASP A 579 3.17 -19.77 -13.57
C ASP A 579 2.36 -19.32 -12.33
N LYS A 580 1.25 -20.01 -12.01
CA LYS A 580 0.38 -19.69 -10.86
C LYS A 580 1.10 -19.74 -9.51
N GLU A 581 2.14 -20.57 -9.38
CA GLU A 581 2.93 -20.65 -8.15
C GLU A 581 3.90 -19.47 -8.01
N ASN A 582 4.28 -18.82 -9.11
CA ASN A 582 5.14 -17.64 -9.09
C ASN A 582 4.87 -16.71 -10.30
N PRO A 583 3.71 -16.03 -10.32
CA PRO A 583 3.28 -15.25 -11.47
C PRO A 583 3.97 -13.89 -11.51
N GLU A 584 4.06 -13.34 -12.72
CA GLU A 584 4.36 -11.92 -12.89
C GLU A 584 3.11 -11.08 -12.59
N VAL A 585 3.27 -9.99 -11.84
CA VAL A 585 2.15 -9.11 -11.46
C VAL A 585 2.25 -7.77 -12.18
N SER A 586 1.13 -7.30 -12.74
CA SER A 586 1.00 -5.97 -13.32
C SER A 586 -0.14 -5.19 -12.67
N MET A 587 0.12 -3.92 -12.39
CA MET A 587 -0.84 -3.00 -11.79
C MET A 587 -1.16 -1.88 -12.77
N GLN A 588 -2.44 -1.62 -12.99
CA GLN A 588 -2.91 -0.58 -13.90
C GLN A 588 -3.98 0.28 -13.21
N PRO A 589 -3.66 1.53 -12.85
CA PRO A 589 -4.66 2.49 -12.37
C PRO A 589 -5.64 2.84 -13.48
N LEU A 590 -6.93 2.62 -13.28
CA LEU A 590 -7.97 2.92 -14.24
C LEU A 590 -8.90 4.02 -13.70
N THR A 591 -9.01 5.12 -14.45
CA THR A 591 -9.92 6.24 -14.21
C THR A 591 -10.86 6.44 -15.40
N CYS A 592 -11.74 7.45 -15.34
CA CYS A 592 -12.29 8.03 -16.57
C CYS A 592 -11.14 8.48 -17.47
N GLN A 593 -11.16 8.03 -18.73
CA GLN A 593 -10.13 8.35 -19.71
C GLN A 593 -10.34 9.71 -20.39
N GLN A 594 -11.44 10.42 -20.08
CA GLN A 594 -11.88 11.66 -20.74
C GLN A 594 -11.78 11.54 -22.28
N CYS A 595 -12.40 10.50 -22.81
CA CYS A 595 -12.45 10.18 -24.24
C CYS A 595 -13.00 11.36 -25.05
N GLU A 596 -12.33 11.79 -26.12
CA GLU A 596 -12.87 12.84 -27.02
C GLU A 596 -14.10 12.33 -27.78
N ASN A 597 -14.04 11.09 -28.27
CA ASN A 597 -15.20 10.40 -28.84
C ASN A 597 -15.89 9.62 -27.71
N ALA A 598 -16.50 10.33 -26.75
CA ALA A 598 -17.09 9.70 -25.56
C ALA A 598 -18.40 8.94 -25.86
N PRO A 599 -18.41 7.60 -25.85
CA PRO A 599 -19.64 6.83 -26.07
C PRO A 599 -20.67 7.05 -24.94
N CYS A 600 -20.19 7.40 -23.75
CA CYS A 600 -21.01 7.64 -22.58
C CYS A 600 -21.83 8.95 -22.64
N GLU A 601 -21.49 9.88 -23.54
CA GLU A 601 -22.24 11.13 -23.73
C GLU A 601 -23.47 10.96 -24.62
N GLN A 602 -23.27 10.33 -25.78
CA GLN A 602 -24.31 10.17 -26.80
C GLN A 602 -25.55 9.42 -26.30
N VAL A 603 -25.39 8.61 -25.25
CA VAL A 603 -26.47 7.82 -24.63
C VAL A 603 -27.18 8.53 -23.47
N CYS A 604 -26.81 9.77 -23.15
CA CYS A 604 -27.45 10.52 -22.07
C CYS A 604 -28.66 11.32 -22.59
N PRO A 605 -29.91 10.93 -22.27
CA PRO A 605 -31.09 11.56 -22.85
C PRO A 605 -31.35 12.99 -22.37
N VAL A 606 -30.66 13.43 -21.32
CA VAL A 606 -30.89 14.72 -20.66
C VAL A 606 -29.68 15.66 -20.76
N GLY A 607 -28.62 15.26 -21.46
CA GLY A 607 -27.40 16.07 -21.56
C GLY A 607 -26.69 16.30 -20.22
N ALA A 608 -26.76 15.32 -19.29
CA ALA A 608 -26.07 15.41 -18.00
C ALA A 608 -24.56 15.13 -18.11
N THR A 609 -24.10 14.63 -19.25
CA THR A 609 -22.69 14.47 -19.56
C THR A 609 -22.41 15.03 -20.94
N ILE A 610 -21.44 15.93 -21.01
CA ILE A 610 -21.09 16.72 -22.19
C ILE A 610 -19.59 17.01 -22.19
N HIS A 611 -19.02 17.30 -23.35
CA HIS A 611 -17.68 17.87 -23.39
C HIS A 611 -17.69 19.37 -23.06
N SER A 612 -16.69 19.80 -22.29
CA SER A 612 -16.32 21.19 -22.16
C SER A 612 -15.54 21.66 -23.41
N SER A 613 -15.38 22.97 -23.57
CA SER A 613 -14.53 23.55 -24.62
C SER A 613 -13.04 23.20 -24.47
N GLU A 614 -12.63 22.54 -23.38
CA GLU A 614 -11.25 22.11 -23.11
C GLU A 614 -11.07 20.59 -23.34
N GLY A 615 -12.14 19.91 -23.77
CA GLY A 615 -12.15 18.48 -24.02
C GLY A 615 -12.24 17.62 -22.76
N LEU A 616 -12.63 18.21 -21.62
CA LEU A 616 -13.01 17.43 -20.45
C LEU A 616 -14.41 16.87 -20.66
N ASN A 617 -14.62 15.60 -20.34
CA ASN A 617 -15.95 15.07 -20.23
C ASN A 617 -16.53 15.58 -18.90
N ASP A 618 -17.48 16.48 -18.91
CA ASP A 618 -18.11 17.02 -17.72
C ASP A 618 -19.30 16.16 -17.31
N MET A 619 -19.36 15.80 -16.02
CA MET A 619 -20.51 15.11 -15.43
C MET A 619 -21.28 16.10 -14.56
N VAL A 620 -22.40 16.58 -15.07
CA VAL A 620 -23.24 17.56 -14.39
C VAL A 620 -24.22 16.84 -13.48
N TYR A 621 -23.87 16.72 -12.20
CA TYR A 621 -24.56 15.87 -11.24
C TYR A 621 -26.06 16.19 -11.08
N ASN A 622 -26.44 17.47 -11.04
CA ASN A 622 -27.82 17.91 -10.83
C ASN A 622 -28.75 17.67 -12.05
N ARG A 623 -28.19 17.43 -13.24
CA ARG A 623 -28.95 17.14 -14.46
C ARG A 623 -29.21 15.64 -14.64
N CYS A 624 -28.45 14.80 -13.94
CA CYS A 624 -28.55 13.36 -14.06
C CYS A 624 -29.88 12.83 -13.49
N VAL A 625 -30.69 12.19 -14.34
CA VAL A 625 -31.95 11.53 -13.93
C VAL A 625 -31.80 10.03 -13.64
N GLY A 626 -30.55 9.52 -13.66
CA GLY A 626 -30.24 8.17 -13.18
C GLY A 626 -30.62 7.00 -14.09
N THR A 627 -30.64 7.19 -15.41
CA THR A 627 -30.91 6.11 -16.39
C THR A 627 -29.82 5.04 -16.46
N ARG A 628 -28.60 5.35 -16.01
CA ARG A 628 -27.41 4.48 -15.99
C ARG A 628 -26.88 4.01 -17.35
N TYR A 629 -27.48 4.39 -18.48
CA TYR A 629 -26.99 3.98 -19.81
C TYR A 629 -25.52 4.37 -20.04
N CYS A 630 -25.10 5.55 -19.57
CA CYS A 630 -23.70 6.00 -19.66
C CYS A 630 -22.69 5.07 -18.97
N LEU A 631 -23.11 4.24 -17.99
CA LEU A 631 -22.28 3.17 -17.42
C LEU A 631 -22.05 2.06 -18.45
N ASN A 632 -23.14 1.58 -19.06
CA ASN A 632 -23.13 0.45 -19.98
C ASN A 632 -22.27 0.74 -21.20
N ASN A 633 -22.44 1.93 -21.79
CA ASN A 633 -21.73 2.33 -23.00
C ASN A 633 -20.27 2.75 -22.75
N CYS A 634 -19.86 2.95 -21.50
CA CYS A 634 -18.47 3.20 -21.18
C CYS A 634 -17.68 1.88 -21.27
N PRO A 635 -16.70 1.74 -22.18
CA PRO A 635 -15.97 0.47 -22.34
C PRO A 635 -15.14 0.13 -21.10
N TYR A 636 -14.64 1.15 -20.40
CA TYR A 636 -13.82 1.00 -19.20
C TYR A 636 -14.63 0.71 -17.92
N LYS A 637 -15.97 0.88 -17.94
CA LYS A 637 -16.84 0.77 -16.76
C LYS A 637 -16.31 1.58 -15.57
N VAL A 638 -16.01 2.86 -15.79
CA VAL A 638 -15.43 3.80 -14.80
C VAL A 638 -16.40 4.91 -14.37
N ARG A 639 -17.66 4.81 -14.80
CA ARG A 639 -18.72 5.58 -14.17
C ARG A 639 -19.25 4.81 -12.96
N ARG A 640 -19.72 5.51 -11.93
CA ARG A 640 -20.22 4.93 -10.68
C ARG A 640 -21.58 5.52 -10.34
N PHE A 641 -22.51 4.70 -9.90
CA PHE A 641 -23.90 5.12 -9.69
C PHE A 641 -24.22 5.15 -8.20
N ASN A 642 -24.76 6.28 -7.72
CA ASN A 642 -25.31 6.35 -6.37
C ASN A 642 -26.64 5.60 -6.30
N PHE A 643 -26.61 4.30 -5.97
CA PHE A 643 -27.82 3.50 -5.78
C PHE A 643 -28.68 4.00 -4.62
N PHE A 644 -28.04 4.42 -3.53
CA PHE A 644 -28.69 4.91 -2.32
C PHE A 644 -28.21 6.31 -1.98
N ASN A 645 -28.86 6.93 -0.99
CA ASN A 645 -28.32 8.14 -0.38
C ASN A 645 -27.34 7.73 0.73
N TRP A 646 -26.06 7.61 0.38
CA TRP A 646 -24.97 7.22 1.29
C TRP A 646 -24.71 8.25 2.41
N HIS A 647 -25.29 9.44 2.30
CA HIS A 647 -25.10 10.55 3.23
C HIS A 647 -26.33 10.81 4.12
N LYS A 648 -27.33 9.92 4.10
CA LYS A 648 -28.57 10.08 4.85
C LYS A 648 -28.33 10.24 6.37
N ASP A 649 -27.29 9.61 6.89
CA ASP A 649 -26.94 9.65 8.32
C ASP A 649 -26.29 10.96 8.78
N LEU A 650 -25.83 11.81 7.85
CA LEU A 650 -25.18 13.09 8.17
C LEU A 650 -26.13 14.12 8.80
N ASP A 651 -27.44 13.94 8.61
CA ASP A 651 -28.45 14.84 9.18
C ASP A 651 -28.70 14.58 10.66
N GLU A 652 -28.25 13.44 11.18
CA GLU A 652 -28.27 13.15 12.61
C GLU A 652 -27.30 14.08 13.36
N ALA A 653 -27.75 14.65 14.49
CA ALA A 653 -26.96 15.62 15.26
C ALA A 653 -25.55 15.10 15.61
N ARG A 654 -25.43 13.80 15.95
CA ARG A 654 -24.15 13.14 16.28
C ARG A 654 -23.16 13.07 15.11
N ASN A 655 -23.63 13.15 13.87
CA ASN A 655 -22.82 12.98 12.66
C ASN A 655 -22.51 14.31 11.97
N LYS A 656 -23.04 15.44 12.44
CA LYS A 656 -22.82 16.76 11.82
C LYS A 656 -21.35 17.13 11.69
N VAL A 657 -20.51 16.72 12.64
CA VAL A 657 -19.05 16.94 12.59
C VAL A 657 -18.42 16.35 11.32
N ARG A 658 -18.95 15.23 10.80
CA ARG A 658 -18.46 14.60 9.56
C ARG A 658 -18.68 15.48 8.34
N LYS A 659 -19.56 16.49 8.40
CA LYS A 659 -19.75 17.46 7.31
C LYS A 659 -18.49 18.30 7.06
N LEU A 660 -17.60 18.45 8.05
CA LEU A 660 -16.31 19.14 7.91
C LEU A 660 -15.29 18.37 7.06
N LEU A 661 -15.53 17.08 6.80
CA LEU A 661 -14.64 16.25 5.98
C LEU A 661 -14.78 16.53 4.48
N PHE A 662 -15.93 17.09 4.06
CA PHE A 662 -16.21 17.29 2.64
C PHE A 662 -15.48 18.52 2.11
N ASN A 663 -14.88 18.35 0.94
CA ASN A 663 -14.34 19.44 0.14
C ASN A 663 -15.49 20.40 -0.25
N PRO A 664 -15.46 21.68 0.15
CA PRO A 664 -16.53 22.63 -0.14
C PRO A 664 -16.64 22.96 -1.64
N GLU A 665 -15.58 22.73 -2.41
CA GLU A 665 -15.52 23.02 -3.85
C GLU A 665 -16.09 21.89 -4.73
N VAL A 666 -16.51 20.77 -4.12
CA VAL A 666 -17.05 19.61 -4.84
C VAL A 666 -18.45 19.29 -4.34
N THR A 667 -19.39 19.14 -5.26
CA THR A 667 -20.77 18.73 -4.94
C THR A 667 -20.78 17.42 -4.16
N VAL A 668 -21.49 17.35 -3.03
CA VAL A 668 -21.84 16.10 -2.37
C VAL A 668 -23.06 15.52 -3.07
N ARG A 669 -22.92 14.33 -3.68
CA ARG A 669 -23.98 13.77 -4.54
C ARG A 669 -25.06 13.10 -3.70
N SER A 670 -26.29 13.12 -4.25
CA SER A 670 -27.43 12.40 -3.69
C SER A 670 -27.62 11.05 -4.41
N ARG A 671 -28.67 10.32 -4.02
CA ARG A 671 -29.10 9.09 -4.71
C ARG A 671 -29.47 9.37 -6.17
N GLY A 672 -29.35 8.37 -7.02
CA GLY A 672 -29.84 8.42 -8.39
C GLY A 672 -28.93 9.12 -9.37
N VAL A 673 -27.71 9.49 -8.97
CA VAL A 673 -26.78 10.29 -9.77
C VAL A 673 -25.55 9.49 -10.15
N MET A 674 -25.11 9.62 -11.41
CA MET A 674 -23.85 9.07 -11.89
C MET A 674 -22.66 9.95 -11.53
N GLU A 675 -21.54 9.31 -11.28
CA GLU A 675 -20.26 9.92 -10.99
C GLU A 675 -19.16 9.32 -11.85
N LYS A 676 -18.03 10.02 -11.94
CA LYS A 676 -16.82 9.57 -12.62
C LYS A 676 -15.67 10.49 -12.23
N CYS A 677 -14.44 10.07 -12.50
CA CYS A 677 -13.29 10.97 -12.47
C CYS A 677 -13.53 12.20 -13.38
N THR A 678 -13.29 13.39 -12.84
CA THR A 678 -13.44 14.69 -13.52
C THR A 678 -12.10 15.36 -13.81
N PHE A 679 -10.98 14.62 -13.69
CA PHE A 679 -9.63 15.21 -13.64
C PHE A 679 -9.49 16.31 -12.57
N CYS A 680 -10.22 16.15 -11.46
CA CYS A 680 -10.26 17.13 -10.36
C CYS A 680 -10.59 18.54 -10.87
N VAL A 681 -11.69 18.67 -11.63
CA VAL A 681 -12.13 19.93 -12.27
C VAL A 681 -12.15 21.12 -11.30
N GLN A 682 -12.47 20.91 -10.02
CA GLN A 682 -12.40 21.93 -8.98
C GLN A 682 -11.01 22.57 -8.84
N ARG A 683 -9.94 21.77 -8.98
CA ARG A 683 -8.55 22.24 -8.95
C ARG A 683 -8.19 22.96 -10.24
N ILE A 684 -8.67 22.45 -11.38
CA ILE A 684 -8.50 23.07 -12.69
C ILE A 684 -9.13 24.48 -12.68
N GLN A 685 -10.39 24.59 -12.28
CA GLN A 685 -11.10 25.87 -12.26
C GLN A 685 -10.47 26.84 -11.24
N LYS A 686 -10.09 26.38 -10.05
CA LYS A 686 -9.41 27.22 -9.05
C LYS A 686 -8.13 27.85 -9.60
N ALA A 687 -7.25 27.04 -10.21
CA ALA A 687 -6.00 27.54 -10.79
C ALA A 687 -6.25 28.46 -11.99
N LYS A 688 -7.18 28.09 -12.88
CA LYS A 688 -7.55 28.93 -14.03
C LYS A 688 -8.12 30.28 -13.62
N ILE A 689 -8.99 30.33 -12.60
CA ILE A 689 -9.55 31.59 -12.08
C ILE A 689 -8.43 32.46 -11.52
N ALA A 690 -7.48 31.89 -10.77
CA ALA A 690 -6.33 32.63 -10.26
C ALA A 690 -5.45 33.18 -11.39
N ALA A 691 -5.09 32.33 -12.37
CA ALA A 691 -4.30 32.73 -13.53
C ALA A 691 -5.00 33.80 -14.38
N HIS A 692 -6.31 33.67 -14.60
CA HIS A 692 -7.12 34.67 -15.30
C HIS A 692 -7.13 36.02 -14.57
N ASN A 693 -7.27 36.02 -13.24
CA ASN A 693 -7.19 37.25 -12.43
C ASN A 693 -5.82 37.93 -12.55
N GLU A 694 -4.75 37.14 -12.69
CA GLU A 694 -3.39 37.63 -12.94
C GLU A 694 -3.10 37.94 -14.42
N ARG A 695 -4.07 37.70 -15.32
CA ARG A 695 -3.94 37.83 -16.78
C ARG A 695 -2.79 36.98 -17.35
N LYS A 696 -2.65 35.76 -16.84
CA LYS A 696 -1.65 34.77 -17.28
C LYS A 696 -2.33 33.45 -17.67
N ARG A 697 -1.59 32.62 -18.39
CA ARG A 697 -1.93 31.20 -18.62
C ARG A 697 -1.45 30.38 -17.42
N VAL A 698 -2.19 29.33 -17.09
CA VAL A 698 -1.72 28.29 -16.17
C VAL A 698 -0.50 27.61 -16.78
N VAL A 699 0.56 27.45 -15.99
CA VAL A 699 1.79 26.76 -16.43
C VAL A 699 1.87 25.33 -15.89
N ASP A 700 2.69 24.49 -16.50
CA ASP A 700 2.87 23.10 -16.08
C ASP A 700 3.26 23.00 -14.59
N GLY A 701 2.58 22.09 -13.87
CA GLY A 701 2.76 21.89 -12.44
C GLY A 701 1.94 22.78 -11.51
N GLU A 702 1.32 23.87 -11.97
CA GLU A 702 0.41 24.68 -11.12
C GLU A 702 -0.89 23.93 -10.76
N ILE A 703 -1.36 23.06 -11.66
CA ILE A 703 -2.46 22.14 -11.38
C ILE A 703 -1.89 20.76 -11.12
N GLN A 704 -2.09 20.26 -9.90
CA GLN A 704 -1.88 18.86 -9.57
C GLN A 704 -3.20 18.23 -9.15
N THR A 705 -3.62 17.21 -9.90
CA THR A 705 -4.77 16.39 -9.52
C THR A 705 -4.49 15.65 -8.21
N ALA A 706 -5.53 15.27 -7.45
CA ALA A 706 -5.34 14.58 -6.18
C ALA A 706 -4.60 13.24 -6.34
N CYS A 707 -4.91 12.48 -7.40
CA CYS A 707 -4.24 11.22 -7.68
C CYS A 707 -2.77 11.40 -8.09
N GLN A 708 -2.42 12.47 -8.82
CA GLN A 708 -1.04 12.84 -9.13
C GLN A 708 -0.26 13.25 -7.89
N GLN A 709 -0.81 14.16 -7.08
CA GLN A 709 -0.14 14.71 -5.90
C GLN A 709 0.12 13.64 -4.83
N ALA A 710 -0.82 12.70 -4.66
CA ALA A 710 -0.70 11.63 -3.68
C ALA A 710 0.18 10.46 -4.14
N CYS A 711 0.53 10.37 -5.44
CA CYS A 711 1.30 9.25 -5.97
C CYS A 711 2.79 9.37 -5.58
N PRO A 712 3.32 8.48 -4.69
CA PRO A 712 4.70 8.57 -4.24
C PRO A 712 5.72 8.26 -5.33
N THR A 713 5.29 7.64 -6.43
CA THR A 713 6.16 7.27 -7.55
C THR A 713 6.05 8.20 -8.76
N GLU A 714 5.13 9.18 -8.76
CA GLU A 714 4.88 10.09 -9.89
C GLU A 714 4.48 9.31 -11.15
N ALA A 715 3.83 8.17 -10.97
CA ALA A 715 3.30 7.39 -12.08
C ALA A 715 2.24 8.19 -12.87
N ILE A 716 1.43 9.01 -12.19
CA ILE A 716 0.38 9.82 -12.81
C ILE A 716 0.92 11.23 -13.04
N VAL A 717 0.82 11.73 -14.27
CA VAL A 717 1.18 13.10 -14.65
C VAL A 717 -0.01 13.71 -15.38
N PHE A 718 -0.45 14.89 -14.93
CA PHE A 718 -1.53 15.65 -15.54
C PHE A 718 -1.01 17.02 -15.97
N GLY A 719 -1.56 17.55 -17.06
CA GLY A 719 -1.21 18.87 -17.58
C GLY A 719 -1.92 19.20 -18.88
N ASP A 720 -1.47 20.28 -19.51
CA ASP A 720 -1.99 20.76 -20.80
C ASP A 720 -1.24 20.11 -21.97
N LEU A 721 -1.97 19.46 -22.88
CA LEU A 721 -1.46 18.81 -24.08
C LEU A 721 -1.15 19.80 -25.21
N ASN A 722 -1.72 21.01 -25.17
CA ASN A 722 -1.39 22.05 -26.14
C ASN A 722 -0.07 22.76 -25.79
N ASP A 723 0.44 22.60 -24.57
CA ASP A 723 1.81 22.99 -24.22
C ASP A 723 2.76 21.83 -24.54
N GLU A 724 3.50 21.94 -25.65
CA GLU A 724 4.48 20.93 -26.08
C GLU A 724 5.62 20.71 -25.06
N ASN A 725 5.88 21.71 -24.20
CA ASN A 725 6.92 21.62 -23.18
C ASN A 725 6.45 20.96 -21.90
N SER A 726 5.14 20.78 -21.73
CA SER A 726 4.56 20.16 -20.53
C SER A 726 5.05 18.72 -20.35
N ARG A 727 5.13 18.28 -19.10
CA ARG A 727 5.51 16.90 -18.79
C ARG A 727 4.57 15.89 -19.46
N VAL A 728 3.27 16.18 -19.51
CA VAL A 728 2.28 15.25 -20.06
C VAL A 728 2.39 15.12 -21.58
N SER A 729 2.64 16.20 -22.32
CA SER A 729 2.85 16.18 -23.77
C SER A 729 4.05 15.32 -24.16
N LYS A 730 5.17 15.48 -23.42
CA LYS A 730 6.37 14.65 -23.61
C LYS A 730 6.12 13.18 -23.32
N LEU A 731 5.29 12.88 -22.32
CA LEU A 731 4.89 11.50 -22.03
C LEU A 731 3.94 10.95 -23.09
N HIS A 732 2.99 11.72 -23.61
CA HIS A 732 2.13 11.29 -24.74
C HIS A 732 2.94 10.95 -25.99
N ALA A 733 3.97 11.75 -26.30
CA ALA A 733 4.86 11.53 -27.43
C ALA A 733 5.78 10.29 -27.28
N ASN A 734 5.97 9.78 -26.06
CA ASN A 734 6.90 8.68 -25.78
C ASN A 734 6.59 7.43 -26.63
N ASN A 735 7.62 6.72 -27.08
CA ASN A 735 7.51 5.51 -27.92
C ASN A 735 6.75 4.37 -27.24
N ARG A 736 6.76 4.30 -25.90
CA ARG A 736 6.02 3.29 -25.15
C ARG A 736 4.60 3.71 -24.74
N SER A 737 4.14 4.89 -25.15
CA SER A 737 2.80 5.38 -24.86
C SER A 737 1.75 4.75 -25.75
N TYR A 738 0.63 4.36 -25.16
CA TYR A 738 -0.47 3.70 -25.87
C TYR A 738 -1.84 4.10 -25.34
N GLU A 739 -2.83 3.98 -26.21
CA GLU A 739 -4.24 4.12 -25.91
C GLU A 739 -4.80 2.78 -25.41
N LEU A 740 -5.44 2.81 -24.23
CA LEU A 740 -6.14 1.64 -23.73
C LEU A 740 -7.44 1.45 -24.50
N LEU A 741 -7.65 0.25 -25.06
CA LEU A 741 -8.78 -0.07 -25.95
C LEU A 741 -8.88 0.89 -27.15
N GLY A 742 -7.73 1.16 -27.78
CA GLY A 742 -7.62 2.06 -28.92
C GLY A 742 -8.50 1.62 -30.10
N GLU A 743 -8.79 0.33 -30.24
CA GLU A 743 -9.63 -0.25 -31.29
C GLU A 743 -11.07 0.31 -31.32
N TYR A 744 -11.56 0.90 -30.22
CA TYR A 744 -12.88 1.53 -30.16
C TYR A 744 -12.89 3.00 -30.61
N LEU A 745 -11.74 3.56 -31.02
CA LEU A 745 -11.58 4.95 -31.47
C LEU A 745 -12.19 5.98 -30.49
N THR A 746 -12.13 5.70 -29.18
CA THR A 746 -12.65 6.62 -28.16
C THR A 746 -11.74 7.84 -27.95
N ARG A 747 -10.49 7.77 -28.41
CA ARG A 747 -9.46 8.81 -28.28
C ARG A 747 -9.31 9.27 -26.82
N PRO A 748 -8.81 8.40 -25.93
CA PRO A 748 -8.65 8.72 -24.53
C PRO A 748 -7.60 9.82 -24.30
N ARG A 749 -7.88 10.76 -23.40
CA ARG A 749 -6.92 11.80 -22.95
C ARG A 749 -5.98 11.32 -21.85
N ASN A 750 -6.25 10.16 -21.27
CA ASN A 750 -5.30 9.46 -20.42
C ASN A 750 -4.60 8.36 -21.23
N LEU A 751 -3.29 8.52 -21.46
CA LEU A 751 -2.46 7.49 -22.09
C LEU A 751 -1.66 6.73 -21.04
N TYR A 752 -1.35 5.48 -21.35
CA TYR A 752 -0.50 4.65 -20.50
C TYR A 752 0.87 4.50 -21.12
N LEU A 753 1.92 4.53 -20.31
CA LEU A 753 3.24 4.08 -20.74
C LEU A 753 3.37 2.60 -20.37
N ALA A 754 3.68 1.77 -21.37
CA ALA A 754 3.85 0.34 -21.17
C ALA A 754 4.92 0.04 -20.09
N ARG A 755 4.68 -1.03 -19.34
CA ARG A 755 5.55 -1.45 -18.26
C ARG A 755 6.79 -2.13 -18.84
N ILE A 756 7.96 -1.74 -18.36
CA ILE A 756 9.23 -2.35 -18.74
C ILE A 756 9.81 -3.11 -17.55
N ARG A 757 10.13 -4.38 -17.77
CA ARG A 757 10.90 -5.22 -16.84
C ARG A 757 12.36 -5.32 -17.27
N ASN A 758 13.24 -5.56 -16.32
CA ASN A 758 14.68 -5.71 -16.52
C ASN A 758 15.15 -7.13 -16.13
N PRO A 759 14.67 -8.20 -16.80
CA PRO A 759 15.13 -9.54 -16.50
C PRO A 759 16.65 -9.69 -16.76
N HIS A 760 17.28 -10.61 -16.05
CA HIS A 760 18.71 -10.88 -16.22
C HIS A 760 18.90 -11.76 -17.47
N PRO A 761 19.92 -11.58 -18.31
CA PRO A 761 20.11 -12.40 -19.51
C PRO A 761 20.14 -13.93 -19.27
N GLU A 762 20.75 -14.37 -18.15
CA GLU A 762 20.75 -15.79 -17.72
C GLU A 762 19.42 -16.30 -17.14
N MET A 763 18.43 -15.42 -16.94
CA MET A 763 17.07 -15.73 -16.48
C MET A 763 16.09 -14.83 -17.24
N PRO A 764 15.85 -15.09 -18.53
CA PRO A 764 14.91 -14.29 -19.31
C PRO A 764 13.51 -14.37 -18.69
N ALA A 765 12.69 -13.33 -18.91
CA ALA A 765 11.28 -13.36 -18.52
C ALA A 765 10.59 -14.57 -19.15
N ALA A 766 9.62 -15.14 -18.45
CA ALA A 766 8.82 -16.23 -19.01
C ALA A 766 8.18 -15.75 -20.31
N LYS A 767 8.28 -16.54 -21.39
CA LYS A 767 7.49 -16.24 -22.59
C LYS A 767 6.01 -16.37 -22.18
N PRO A 768 5.14 -15.41 -22.52
CA PRO A 768 3.72 -15.71 -22.51
C PRO A 768 3.53 -16.93 -23.43
N GLU A 769 2.87 -17.98 -22.93
CA GLU A 769 2.49 -19.13 -23.74
C GLU A 769 1.47 -18.67 -24.79
N ALA A 770 1.96 -18.06 -25.86
CA ALA A 770 1.19 -17.77 -27.05
C ALA A 770 1.26 -19.02 -27.95
N ASP A 771 0.47 -20.03 -27.61
CA ASP A 771 0.07 -21.10 -28.53
C ASP A 771 -1.32 -21.62 -28.11
N GLY A 772 -2.29 -20.69 -28.07
CA GLY A 772 -3.70 -21.02 -28.25
C GLY A 772 -4.02 -20.91 -29.72
N GLY A 773 -3.79 -21.99 -30.48
CA GLY A 773 -4.11 -22.05 -31.90
C GLY A 773 -5.56 -21.60 -32.15
N HIS A 774 -5.73 -20.71 -33.12
CA HIS A 774 -7.03 -20.41 -33.71
C HIS A 774 -7.71 -21.70 -34.16
N HIS A 775 -8.81 -22.05 -33.49
CA HIS A 775 -9.84 -22.94 -34.00
C HIS A 775 -11.21 -22.34 -33.74
#